data_AF-F7K7C7-F1
#
_entry.id   AF-F7K7C7-F1
#
_cell.length_a   1.000
_cell.length_b   1.000
_cell.length_c   1.000
_cell.angle_alpha   90.00
_cell.angle_beta   90.00
_cell.angle_gamma   90.00
#
_symmetry.space_group_name_H-M   'P 1'
#
loop_
_entity.id
_entity.type
_entity.pdbx_description
1 polymer ?
#
loop_
_entity_poly.entity_id
_entity_poly.type
_entity_poly.pdbx_seq_one_letter_code
_entity_poly.pdbx_strand_id
1 'polypeptide(L)'
;MADFVSWNDIFNGEYPIFAHRMENGKKENENIQEHILLCEKYFCRIEKEKELPEIIHRFLMRHLPEGTAIEKKLEDFVYDMFRQMIPFHDFGKVNPQFQILKMGNKRMPVTRLEGLSGREHSLFSAFLYLDYYLTRIEHSDFEDYIQDILFVLLWENAYVISRHHSNMDSLSSFIEKFDADDVLGELTEALGRNAIPGLKELQSFSKENLIKKAKRLRRIKKKFTRQQDIAGYFYVRFAYSVLVSCDYYATTEYMEDVEIESFGSICNGEDFSKPYADSKLVKEIKEYERESYGRNAENLKNCKDINVMRSEMYLDAEKMLQRYPNELIYFLEAPTGSGKSNTALNLSLQLLGTGKKIFYIYPFNTLVDQNKIILQDIFKHSEVKEQIVTVNSLTPIKGIHAKEDNTEEYYQKALLDRQFLNYPFILSTHVSFFETLFGNGRENLFSFVQLSGSVVILDEIQSYRNSIWAEIIIFLRECAYLMGMKIIIMSATLPGLEVLGGKEYTVTRLIEDRNKYYKNPLFLERVKISYELLDQKMTMDTLLDQVKRHCTPNKKILVTFIRKDSAYEFYNRLLADEDINIPVNLITGDDSEYEREMILRPIREKKARGLILVSTQVIEAGIDIDMDLGFKDISKLDSEEQFLGRINRSYKNDGMVYFFDMDKTERIYRDDYRTDEKFTLRQPRMREILRQKEFGDYYQEVLEVLRMQRNESTSSDGLERFFGETVKNLNFAMVADRMKLIEPDNRRMSLVLCRRLVMENGIIMDGWEVWNQYLELLHNQTISFARKQVELSEVRSKLNMFIYQVKWNQDLNYDGVCGELYCIRDGEQYFINGKLDRKALESRGALFVD
;
A
#
# COMPACT_ATOMS: atom_id res chain seq x y z
N MET A 1 14.02 -14.50 30.59
CA MET A 1 12.70 -13.85 30.55
C MET A 1 11.76 -14.63 31.45
N ALA A 2 10.71 -14.01 31.98
CA ALA A 2 9.67 -14.74 32.69
C ALA A 2 8.96 -15.73 31.75
N ASP A 3 8.23 -16.71 32.28
CA ASP A 3 7.42 -17.61 31.46
C ASP A 3 6.11 -16.91 31.03
N PHE A 4 5.40 -17.45 30.03
CA PHE A 4 4.04 -17.01 29.73
C PHE A 4 3.11 -17.28 30.92
N VAL A 5 2.10 -16.43 31.11
CA VAL A 5 1.11 -16.64 32.17
C VAL A 5 0.34 -17.93 31.86
N SER A 6 0.36 -18.87 32.80
CA SER A 6 -0.34 -20.14 32.60
C SER A 6 -1.84 -19.93 32.63
N TRP A 7 -2.59 -20.71 31.87
CA TRP A 7 -4.04 -20.80 32.03
C TRP A 7 -4.46 -21.04 33.49
N ASN A 8 -3.71 -21.87 34.22
CA ASN A 8 -3.95 -22.19 35.62
C ASN A 8 -3.70 -21.01 36.56
N ASP A 9 -3.01 -19.97 36.09
CA ASP A 9 -2.84 -18.73 36.85
C ASP A 9 -4.10 -17.88 36.87
N ILE A 10 -5.02 -18.07 35.92
CA ILE A 10 -6.28 -17.34 35.81
C ILE A 10 -7.48 -18.23 36.17
N PHE A 11 -7.45 -19.51 35.77
CA PHE A 11 -8.57 -20.43 35.95
C PHE A 11 -8.11 -21.81 36.42
N ASN A 12 -8.68 -22.29 37.52
CA ASN A 12 -8.42 -23.60 38.12
C ASN A 12 -9.74 -24.36 38.42
N GLY A 13 -10.65 -24.38 37.44
CA GLY A 13 -11.91 -25.13 37.55
C GLY A 13 -11.77 -26.58 37.07
N GLU A 14 -12.66 -27.45 37.56
CA GLU A 14 -12.63 -28.90 37.29
C GLU A 14 -13.25 -29.32 35.93
N TYR A 15 -13.65 -28.35 35.11
CA TYR A 15 -14.33 -28.58 33.82
C TYR A 15 -13.50 -28.05 32.66
N PRO A 16 -13.54 -28.71 31.48
CA PRO A 16 -12.74 -28.30 30.33
C PRO A 16 -13.25 -26.98 29.75
N ILE A 17 -12.33 -26.18 29.23
CA ILE A 17 -12.60 -24.95 28.48
C ILE A 17 -12.04 -25.14 27.07
N PHE A 18 -12.86 -24.90 26.06
CA PHE A 18 -12.48 -25.10 24.66
C PHE A 18 -12.19 -23.76 23.99
N ALA A 19 -11.15 -23.74 23.15
CA ALA A 19 -10.83 -22.61 22.28
C ALA A 19 -11.63 -22.65 20.97
N HIS A 20 -11.75 -23.85 20.38
CA HIS A 20 -12.41 -24.06 19.09
C HIS A 20 -13.31 -25.29 19.10
N ARG A 21 -14.39 -25.21 18.31
CA ARG A 21 -15.35 -26.29 18.10
C ARG A 21 -15.14 -26.92 16.74
N MET A 22 -15.09 -28.25 16.69
CA MET A 22 -15.06 -29.00 15.44
C MET A 22 -16.47 -29.31 14.97
N GLU A 23 -16.84 -28.84 13.77
CA GLU A 23 -18.18 -29.06 13.21
C GLU A 23 -18.30 -30.39 12.46
N ASN A 24 -17.17 -30.97 12.01
CA ASN A 24 -17.16 -32.09 11.05
C ASN A 24 -16.68 -33.44 11.62
N GLY A 25 -16.48 -33.55 12.94
CA GLY A 25 -16.12 -34.82 13.61
C GLY A 25 -14.74 -35.42 13.26
N LYS A 26 -13.90 -34.70 12.50
CA LYS A 26 -12.53 -35.14 12.14
C LYS A 26 -11.54 -35.09 13.32
N LYS A 27 -11.76 -34.20 14.28
CA LYS A 27 -10.96 -34.01 15.50
C LYS A 27 -11.88 -33.67 16.68
N GLU A 28 -11.37 -33.84 17.89
CA GLU A 28 -12.02 -33.34 19.11
C GLU A 28 -11.99 -31.80 19.16
N ASN A 29 -12.80 -31.21 20.04
CA ASN A 29 -12.72 -29.76 20.28
C ASN A 29 -11.36 -29.39 20.87
N GLU A 30 -10.78 -28.29 20.39
CA GLU A 30 -9.47 -27.82 20.86
C GLU A 30 -9.55 -27.32 22.30
N ASN A 31 -8.71 -27.85 23.18
CA ASN A 31 -8.59 -27.34 24.54
C ASN A 31 -7.91 -25.96 24.51
N ILE A 32 -8.36 -25.04 25.37
CA ILE A 32 -7.75 -23.71 25.44
C ILE A 32 -6.25 -23.74 25.74
N GLN A 33 -5.78 -24.66 26.58
CA GLN A 33 -4.36 -24.81 26.90
C GLN A 33 -3.54 -25.26 25.69
N GLU A 34 -4.06 -26.19 24.90
CA GLU A 34 -3.43 -26.65 23.66
C GLU A 34 -3.31 -25.50 22.65
N HIS A 35 -4.40 -24.74 22.50
CA HIS A 35 -4.44 -23.59 21.60
C HIS A 35 -3.44 -22.49 21.98
N ILE A 36 -3.37 -22.16 23.28
CA ILE A 36 -2.42 -21.16 23.79
C ILE A 36 -0.98 -21.61 23.54
N LEU A 37 -0.66 -22.89 23.76
CA LEU A 37 0.68 -23.42 23.48
C LEU A 37 1.04 -23.31 21.99
N LEU A 38 0.10 -23.52 21.08
CA LEU A 38 0.30 -23.28 19.65
C LEU A 38 0.50 -21.79 19.33
N CYS A 39 -0.29 -20.91 19.94
CA CYS A 39 -0.11 -19.46 19.80
C CYS A 39 1.28 -19.01 20.29
N GLU A 40 1.73 -19.52 21.43
CA GLU A 40 3.07 -19.25 22.00
C GLU A 40 4.18 -19.78 21.09
N LYS A 41 4.01 -20.98 20.50
CA LYS A 41 4.93 -21.54 19.50
C LYS A 41 5.11 -20.58 18.32
N TYR A 42 4.00 -20.10 17.75
CA TYR A 42 4.05 -19.15 16.63
C TYR A 42 4.60 -17.78 17.04
N PHE A 43 4.28 -17.29 18.24
CA PHE A 43 4.87 -16.07 18.76
C PHE A 43 6.40 -16.19 18.83
N CYS A 44 6.95 -17.27 19.39
CA CYS A 44 8.40 -17.48 19.48
C CYS A 44 9.07 -17.52 18.10
N ARG A 45 8.39 -18.07 17.09
CA ARG A 45 8.90 -18.09 15.71
C ARG A 45 8.93 -16.70 15.08
N ILE A 46 7.83 -15.96 15.21
CA ILE A 46 7.72 -14.58 14.69
C ILE A 46 8.67 -13.66 15.45
N GLU A 47 8.80 -13.81 16.78
CA GLU A 47 9.75 -13.10 17.64
C GLU A 47 11.16 -13.17 17.08
N LYS A 48 11.63 -14.39 16.83
CA LYS A 48 12.97 -14.65 16.30
C LYS A 48 13.13 -14.11 14.88
N GLU A 49 12.19 -14.40 13.99
CA GLU A 49 12.31 -14.00 12.59
C GLU A 49 12.22 -12.48 12.41
N LYS A 50 11.35 -11.80 13.17
CA LYS A 50 11.05 -10.36 12.99
C LYS A 50 11.73 -9.45 14.00
N GLU A 51 12.52 -9.99 14.95
CA GLU A 51 13.22 -9.22 16.00
C GLU A 51 12.27 -8.30 16.77
N LEU A 52 11.17 -8.86 17.26
CA LEU A 52 10.14 -8.09 17.97
C LEU A 52 10.66 -7.28 19.17
N PRO A 53 11.64 -7.76 19.98
CA PRO A 53 12.22 -6.95 21.06
C PRO A 53 12.78 -5.60 20.60
N GLU A 54 13.38 -5.53 19.42
CA GLU A 54 13.98 -4.30 18.88
C GLU A 54 12.92 -3.23 18.55
N ILE A 55 11.70 -3.66 18.18
CA ILE A 55 10.57 -2.74 17.97
C ILE A 55 10.12 -2.15 19.31
N ILE A 56 10.04 -2.98 20.35
CA ILE A 56 9.69 -2.55 21.71
C ILE A 56 10.76 -1.60 22.27
N HIS A 57 12.04 -1.89 22.03
CA HIS A 57 13.14 -0.99 22.38
C HIS A 57 12.96 0.40 21.76
N ARG A 58 12.72 0.47 20.44
CA ARG A 58 12.50 1.75 19.73
C ARG A 58 11.22 2.45 20.16
N PHE A 59 10.17 1.70 20.50
CA PHE A 59 8.96 2.27 21.10
C PHE A 59 9.29 2.99 22.42
N LEU A 60 10.07 2.37 23.31
CA LEU A 60 10.46 2.97 24.58
C LEU A 60 11.38 4.18 24.39
N MET A 61 12.36 4.09 23.50
CA MET A 61 13.22 5.22 23.15
C MET A 61 12.43 6.44 22.68
N ARG A 62 11.26 6.21 22.06
CA ARG A 62 10.38 7.29 21.62
C ARG A 62 9.49 7.88 22.72
N HIS A 63 9.20 7.09 23.76
CA HIS A 63 8.32 7.52 24.85
C HIS A 63 9.06 8.12 26.04
N LEU A 64 10.33 7.76 26.22
CA LEU A 64 11.17 8.31 27.27
C LEU A 64 11.80 9.65 26.85
N PRO A 65 12.15 10.52 27.82
CA PRO A 65 12.90 11.73 27.53
C PRO A 65 14.23 11.43 26.83
N GLU A 66 14.63 12.29 25.89
CA GLU A 66 15.86 12.11 25.13
C GLU A 66 17.09 12.02 26.04
N GLY A 67 17.96 11.04 25.78
CA GLY A 67 19.15 10.77 26.60
C GLY A 67 18.91 9.90 27.84
N THR A 68 17.66 9.56 28.16
CA THR A 68 17.34 8.58 29.22
C THR A 68 17.83 7.19 28.82
N ALA A 69 18.67 6.56 29.63
CA ALA A 69 19.05 5.17 29.43
C ALA A 69 17.86 4.25 29.76
N ILE A 70 17.53 3.32 28.86
CA ILE A 70 16.50 2.32 29.14
C ILE A 70 17.07 1.32 30.14
N GLU A 71 16.48 1.29 31.33
CA GLU A 71 16.76 0.24 32.29
C GLU A 71 16.24 -1.10 31.75
N LYS A 72 17.09 -2.13 31.78
CA LYS A 72 16.71 -3.48 31.35
C LYS A 72 15.44 -3.99 32.03
N LYS A 73 15.23 -3.62 33.30
CA LYS A 73 14.01 -3.96 34.06
C LYS A 73 12.74 -3.38 33.43
N LEU A 74 12.80 -2.14 32.94
CA LEU A 74 11.67 -1.50 32.25
C LEU A 74 11.41 -2.17 30.91
N GLU A 75 12.46 -2.41 30.12
CA GLU A 75 12.37 -3.08 28.83
C GLU A 75 11.77 -4.48 28.95
N ASP A 76 12.28 -5.29 29.90
CA ASP A 76 11.77 -6.62 30.20
C ASP A 76 10.29 -6.57 30.64
N PHE A 77 9.88 -5.55 31.41
CA PHE A 77 8.49 -5.40 31.87
C PHE A 77 7.53 -5.03 30.72
N VAL A 78 7.95 -4.10 29.86
CA VAL A 78 7.17 -3.67 28.67
C VAL A 78 7.06 -4.81 27.67
N TYR A 79 8.15 -5.56 27.47
CA TYR A 79 8.17 -6.74 26.63
C TYR A 79 7.26 -7.85 27.18
N ASP A 80 7.25 -8.06 28.50
CA ASP A 80 6.32 -8.97 29.17
C ASP A 80 4.87 -8.54 28.91
N MET A 81 4.53 -7.25 29.11
CA MET A 81 3.20 -6.73 28.81
C MET A 81 2.78 -7.06 27.37
N PHE A 82 3.64 -6.78 26.40
CA PHE A 82 3.39 -7.05 24.99
C PHE A 82 3.16 -8.55 24.70
N ARG A 83 4.09 -9.43 25.08
CA ARG A 83 3.99 -10.86 24.74
C ARG A 83 2.83 -11.55 25.48
N GLN A 84 2.47 -11.13 26.70
CA GLN A 84 1.35 -11.73 27.42
C GLN A 84 -0.01 -11.44 26.76
N MET A 85 -0.10 -10.53 25.79
CA MET A 85 -1.31 -10.41 24.98
C MET A 85 -1.67 -11.72 24.28
N ILE A 86 -0.67 -12.54 23.94
CA ILE A 86 -0.85 -13.81 23.22
C ILE A 86 -1.67 -14.81 24.03
N PRO A 87 -1.34 -15.20 25.27
CA PRO A 87 -2.24 -16.06 26.04
C PRO A 87 -3.54 -15.34 26.46
N PHE A 88 -3.47 -14.06 26.83
CA PHE A 88 -4.63 -13.35 27.37
C PHE A 88 -5.75 -13.15 26.35
N HIS A 89 -5.49 -13.09 25.04
CA HIS A 89 -6.52 -12.77 24.06
C HIS A 89 -7.73 -13.72 24.10
N ASP A 90 -7.48 -14.97 24.52
CA ASP A 90 -8.46 -16.03 24.57
C ASP A 90 -8.90 -16.40 25.99
N PHE A 91 -8.29 -15.82 27.03
CA PHE A 91 -8.64 -16.16 28.41
C PHE A 91 -10.11 -15.87 28.75
N GLY A 92 -10.69 -14.85 28.11
CA GLY A 92 -12.11 -14.54 28.20
C GLY A 92 -13.04 -15.61 27.63
N LYS A 93 -12.53 -16.64 26.92
CA LYS A 93 -13.32 -17.81 26.48
C LYS A 93 -13.83 -18.63 27.67
N VAL A 94 -13.36 -18.40 28.90
CA VAL A 94 -13.97 -18.92 30.14
C VAL A 94 -15.41 -18.43 30.35
N ASN A 95 -15.84 -17.39 29.63
CA ASN A 95 -17.23 -16.92 29.64
C ASN A 95 -18.20 -18.10 29.46
N PRO A 96 -19.03 -18.43 30.48
CA PRO A 96 -19.85 -19.63 30.44
C PRO A 96 -20.85 -19.65 29.28
N GLN A 97 -21.42 -18.51 28.91
CA GLN A 97 -22.32 -18.43 27.77
C GLN A 97 -21.60 -18.65 26.45
N PHE A 98 -20.36 -18.17 26.31
CA PHE A 98 -19.56 -18.43 25.12
C PHE A 98 -19.26 -19.93 24.99
N GLN A 99 -18.85 -20.58 26.07
CA GLN A 99 -18.60 -22.02 26.09
C GLN A 99 -19.85 -22.82 25.71
N ILE A 100 -21.03 -22.48 26.25
CA ILE A 100 -22.27 -23.20 25.94
C ILE A 100 -22.72 -22.93 24.49
N LEU A 101 -22.78 -21.66 24.07
CA LEU A 101 -23.41 -21.26 22.81
C LEU A 101 -22.49 -21.43 21.60
N LYS A 102 -21.18 -21.18 21.74
CA LYS A 102 -20.21 -21.24 20.65
C LYS A 102 -19.44 -22.55 20.65
N MET A 103 -18.96 -22.98 21.82
CA MET A 103 -18.15 -24.21 21.92
C MET A 103 -19.00 -25.49 22.10
N GLY A 104 -20.28 -25.37 22.44
CA GLY A 104 -21.16 -26.51 22.69
C GLY A 104 -20.83 -27.26 23.99
N ASN A 105 -20.17 -26.59 24.93
CA ASN A 105 -19.70 -27.18 26.18
C ASN A 105 -20.82 -27.36 27.20
N LYS A 106 -21.40 -28.57 27.25
CA LYS A 106 -22.47 -28.93 28.18
C LYS A 106 -22.01 -29.13 29.63
N ARG A 107 -20.70 -29.11 29.90
CA ARG A 107 -20.13 -29.33 31.24
C ARG A 107 -19.96 -28.04 32.04
N MET A 108 -20.34 -26.88 31.48
CA MET A 108 -20.26 -25.61 32.19
C MET A 108 -21.24 -25.57 33.38
N PRO A 109 -20.77 -25.27 34.60
CA PRO A 109 -21.64 -25.23 35.78
C PRO A 109 -22.51 -23.97 35.85
N VAL A 110 -22.12 -22.92 35.12
CA VAL A 110 -22.81 -21.62 35.10
C VAL A 110 -23.38 -21.40 33.71
N THR A 111 -24.63 -20.93 33.64
CA THR A 111 -25.34 -20.76 32.36
C THR A 111 -25.35 -19.31 31.88
N ARG A 112 -25.17 -18.34 32.78
CA ARG A 112 -25.20 -16.91 32.48
C ARG A 112 -24.32 -16.11 33.44
N LEU A 113 -23.61 -15.14 32.88
CA LEU A 113 -22.90 -14.11 33.63
C LEU A 113 -23.56 -12.75 33.33
N GLU A 114 -23.91 -12.00 34.36
CA GLU A 114 -24.42 -10.63 34.22
C GLU A 114 -23.34 -9.74 33.59
N GLY A 115 -23.73 -8.74 32.80
CA GLY A 115 -22.77 -7.93 32.06
C GLY A 115 -22.08 -8.57 30.83
N LEU A 116 -22.40 -9.80 30.40
CA LEU A 116 -21.94 -10.35 29.11
C LEU A 116 -23.08 -11.01 28.33
N SER A 117 -23.06 -10.86 27.00
CA SER A 117 -24.08 -11.38 26.08
C SER A 117 -23.74 -12.74 25.43
N GLY A 118 -22.60 -13.33 25.82
CA GLY A 118 -22.15 -14.66 25.37
C GLY A 118 -21.32 -14.69 24.07
N ARG A 119 -21.04 -13.54 23.46
CA ARG A 119 -20.17 -13.42 22.26
C ARG A 119 -18.90 -12.59 22.50
N GLU A 120 -18.75 -12.04 23.69
CA GLU A 120 -17.80 -10.96 24.00
C GLU A 120 -16.54 -11.47 24.71
N HIS A 121 -16.00 -12.62 24.28
CA HIS A 121 -14.80 -13.18 24.92
C HIS A 121 -13.61 -12.23 24.82
N SER A 122 -13.43 -11.56 23.68
CA SER A 122 -12.34 -10.59 23.48
C SER A 122 -12.40 -9.40 24.44
N LEU A 123 -13.60 -8.89 24.73
CA LEU A 123 -13.79 -7.83 25.72
C LEU A 123 -13.47 -8.32 27.13
N PHE A 124 -13.88 -9.55 27.47
CA PHE A 124 -13.58 -10.13 28.77
C PHE A 124 -12.09 -10.45 28.94
N SER A 125 -11.43 -10.94 27.89
CA SER A 125 -9.97 -11.10 27.81
C SER A 125 -9.24 -9.79 28.08
N ALA A 126 -9.68 -8.69 27.45
CA ALA A 126 -9.11 -7.37 27.66
C ALA A 126 -9.29 -6.92 29.12
N PHE A 127 -10.45 -7.18 29.73
CA PHE A 127 -10.71 -6.89 31.13
C PHE A 127 -9.77 -7.67 32.08
N LEU A 128 -9.58 -8.97 31.85
CA LEU A 128 -8.65 -9.80 32.65
C LEU A 128 -7.20 -9.32 32.52
N TYR A 129 -6.79 -8.93 31.31
CA TYR A 129 -5.45 -8.37 31.06
C TYR A 129 -5.24 -7.04 31.82
N LEU A 130 -6.25 -6.17 31.80
CA LEU A 130 -6.23 -4.92 32.53
C LEU A 130 -6.08 -5.14 34.05
N ASP A 131 -6.83 -6.08 34.63
CA ASP A 131 -6.79 -6.37 36.08
C ASP A 131 -5.41 -6.89 36.51
N TYR A 132 -4.87 -7.82 35.70
CA TYR A 132 -3.59 -8.46 35.95
C TYR A 132 -2.42 -7.46 35.97
N TYR A 133 -2.32 -6.60 34.95
CA TYR A 133 -1.19 -5.68 34.82
C TYR A 133 -1.35 -4.38 35.60
N LEU A 134 -2.58 -3.92 35.86
CA LEU A 134 -2.79 -2.73 36.68
C LEU A 134 -2.18 -2.90 38.08
N THR A 135 -2.43 -4.04 38.71
CA THR A 135 -1.84 -4.38 40.02
C THR A 135 -0.32 -4.34 39.96
N ARG A 136 0.28 -4.94 38.92
CA ARG A 136 1.74 -5.01 38.75
C ARG A 136 2.38 -3.64 38.51
N ILE A 137 1.72 -2.76 37.77
CA ILE A 137 2.20 -1.38 37.56
C ILE A 137 2.12 -0.60 38.88
N GLU A 138 1.02 -0.71 39.63
CA GLU A 138 0.83 0.03 40.89
C GLU A 138 1.78 -0.40 42.01
N HIS A 139 2.20 -1.67 42.01
CA HIS A 139 3.20 -2.21 42.95
C HIS A 139 4.64 -2.12 42.41
N SER A 140 4.85 -1.57 41.21
CA SER A 140 6.19 -1.37 40.68
C SER A 140 6.87 -0.18 41.36
N ASP A 141 8.20 -0.21 41.38
CA ASP A 141 9.09 0.84 41.86
C ASP A 141 9.50 1.82 40.75
N PHE A 142 8.86 1.77 39.59
CA PHE A 142 9.12 2.70 38.50
C PHE A 142 8.66 4.12 38.85
N GLU A 143 9.36 5.12 38.32
CA GLU A 143 9.00 6.54 38.50
C GLU A 143 7.61 6.86 37.94
N ASP A 144 6.95 7.87 38.50
CA ASP A 144 5.57 8.26 38.14
C ASP A 144 5.35 8.48 36.63
N TYR A 145 6.33 9.08 35.94
CA TYR A 145 6.21 9.33 34.50
C TYR A 145 6.32 8.03 33.68
N ILE A 146 7.11 7.05 34.15
CA ILE A 146 7.21 5.72 33.54
C ILE A 146 5.90 4.95 33.79
N GLN A 147 5.36 5.01 35.01
CA GLN A 147 4.06 4.41 35.32
C GLN A 147 2.95 5.00 34.45
N ASP A 148 2.97 6.31 34.15
CA ASP A 148 2.03 6.94 33.22
C ASP A 148 2.17 6.36 31.79
N ILE A 149 3.39 6.10 31.30
CA ILE A 149 3.62 5.43 30.00
C ILE A 149 3.10 3.98 30.01
N LEU A 150 3.48 3.20 31.02
CA LEU A 150 3.03 1.82 31.20
C LEU A 150 1.50 1.74 31.30
N PHE A 151 0.87 2.72 31.95
CA PHE A 151 -0.57 2.80 32.06
C PHE A 151 -1.23 3.06 30.70
N VAL A 152 -0.68 3.93 29.85
CA VAL A 152 -1.21 4.11 28.47
C VAL A 152 -1.05 2.81 27.67
N LEU A 153 0.12 2.19 27.73
CA LEU A 153 0.42 0.95 27.04
C LEU A 153 -0.52 -0.20 27.46
N LEU A 154 -0.83 -0.31 28.74
CA LEU A 154 -1.78 -1.28 29.29
C LEU A 154 -3.14 -1.19 28.60
N TRP A 155 -3.66 0.03 28.44
CA TRP A 155 -4.95 0.26 27.78
C TRP A 155 -4.90 0.03 26.27
N GLU A 156 -3.77 0.36 25.62
CA GLU A 156 -3.55 0.09 24.19
C GLU A 156 -3.47 -1.41 23.90
N ASN A 157 -2.80 -2.19 24.77
CA ASN A 157 -2.76 -3.65 24.68
C ASN A 157 -4.14 -4.29 24.91
N ALA A 158 -4.87 -3.82 25.92
CA ALA A 158 -6.24 -4.25 26.18
C ALA A 158 -7.17 -3.91 25.00
N TYR A 159 -6.99 -2.75 24.38
CA TYR A 159 -7.71 -2.38 23.16
C TYR A 159 -7.45 -3.39 22.03
N VAL A 160 -6.18 -3.70 21.75
CA VAL A 160 -5.81 -4.71 20.74
C VAL A 160 -6.49 -6.05 21.02
N ILE A 161 -6.39 -6.54 22.27
CA ILE A 161 -7.06 -7.77 22.69
C ILE A 161 -8.57 -7.67 22.45
N SER A 162 -9.22 -6.54 22.74
CA SER A 162 -10.67 -6.43 22.53
C SER A 162 -11.09 -6.49 21.05
N ARG A 163 -10.19 -6.14 20.12
CA ARG A 163 -10.48 -5.95 18.69
C ARG A 163 -10.01 -7.08 17.78
N HIS A 164 -9.30 -8.11 18.23
CA HIS A 164 -8.65 -9.11 17.35
C HIS A 164 -9.58 -9.86 16.36
N HIS A 165 -10.90 -9.87 16.58
CA HIS A 165 -11.90 -10.41 15.65
C HIS A 165 -12.69 -9.37 14.84
N SER A 166 -12.34 -8.09 14.94
CA SER A 166 -13.08 -6.97 14.34
C SER A 166 -12.15 -5.94 13.69
N ASN A 167 -12.73 -5.04 12.90
CA ASN A 167 -12.01 -3.87 12.37
C ASN A 167 -11.55 -2.97 13.52
N MET A 168 -10.57 -2.10 13.31
CA MET A 168 -10.21 -1.09 14.30
C MET A 168 -11.11 0.14 14.19
N ASP A 169 -11.51 0.66 15.34
CA ASP A 169 -12.35 1.85 15.50
C ASP A 169 -11.56 2.98 16.21
N SER A 170 -11.96 3.39 17.40
CA SER A 170 -11.20 4.35 18.21
C SER A 170 -10.97 3.81 19.61
N LEU A 171 -9.79 4.11 20.17
CA LEU A 171 -9.50 3.79 21.56
C LEU A 171 -10.53 4.46 22.50
N SER A 172 -11.00 5.66 22.15
CA SER A 172 -12.08 6.35 22.89
C SER A 172 -13.35 5.52 23.00
N SER A 173 -13.81 4.90 21.90
CA SER A 173 -15.00 4.05 21.92
C SER A 173 -14.83 2.80 22.79
N PHE A 174 -13.61 2.24 22.85
CA PHE A 174 -13.29 1.17 23.80
C PHE A 174 -13.32 1.66 25.25
N ILE A 175 -12.71 2.81 25.56
CA ILE A 175 -12.70 3.40 26.90
C ILE A 175 -14.14 3.72 27.38
N GLU A 176 -15.01 4.19 26.49
CA GLU A 176 -16.40 4.51 26.81
C GLU A 176 -17.20 3.30 27.33
N LYS A 177 -16.83 2.08 26.94
CA LYS A 177 -17.41 0.85 27.51
C LYS A 177 -17.16 0.71 29.02
N PHE A 178 -16.12 1.36 29.53
CA PHE A 178 -15.75 1.41 30.95
C PHE A 178 -16.27 2.66 31.67
N ASP A 179 -16.84 3.63 30.94
CA ASP A 179 -17.49 4.81 31.51
C ASP A 179 -19.00 4.62 31.73
N ALA A 180 -19.63 3.69 31.00
CA ALA A 180 -21.08 3.46 31.04
C ALA A 180 -21.51 2.57 32.22
N ASP A 181 -22.64 2.90 32.84
CA ASP A 181 -23.08 2.38 34.14
C ASP A 181 -23.69 0.95 34.14
N ASP A 182 -23.72 0.24 33.00
CA ASP A 182 -24.45 -1.05 32.88
C ASP A 182 -23.52 -2.29 32.74
N VAL A 183 -22.77 -2.45 31.66
CA VAL A 183 -22.22 -3.77 31.29
C VAL A 183 -21.03 -4.23 32.14
N LEU A 184 -19.96 -3.43 32.24
CA LEU A 184 -18.75 -3.83 32.96
C LEU A 184 -18.86 -3.66 34.49
N GLY A 185 -19.76 -2.79 34.94
CA GLY A 185 -20.12 -2.66 36.35
C GLY A 185 -20.78 -3.94 36.87
N GLU A 186 -21.81 -4.42 36.17
CA GLU A 186 -22.46 -5.70 36.45
C GLU A 186 -21.47 -6.87 36.42
N LEU A 187 -20.59 -6.91 35.41
CA LEU A 187 -19.56 -7.95 35.31
C LEU A 187 -18.64 -7.94 36.53
N THR A 188 -18.15 -6.78 36.95
CA THR A 188 -17.25 -6.65 38.10
C THR A 188 -17.94 -7.11 39.39
N GLU A 189 -19.20 -6.74 39.59
CA GLU A 189 -19.98 -7.19 40.74
C GLU A 189 -20.25 -8.70 40.72
N ALA A 190 -20.58 -9.27 39.56
CA ALA A 190 -20.79 -10.70 39.39
C ALA A 190 -19.50 -11.49 39.70
N LEU A 191 -18.36 -11.04 39.17
CA LEU A 191 -17.06 -11.67 39.43
C LEU A 191 -16.65 -11.56 40.91
N GLY A 192 -16.94 -10.43 41.57
CA GLY A 192 -16.73 -10.26 43.01
C GLY A 192 -17.56 -11.21 43.89
N ARG A 193 -18.64 -11.79 43.36
CA ARG A 193 -19.45 -12.85 44.01
C ARG A 193 -18.99 -14.26 43.61
N ASN A 194 -17.82 -14.40 42.96
CA ASN A 194 -17.30 -15.66 42.42
C ASN A 194 -18.27 -16.35 41.44
N ALA A 195 -18.87 -15.57 40.53
CA ALA A 195 -19.86 -16.07 39.57
C ALA A 195 -19.31 -17.07 38.52
N ILE A 196 -17.99 -17.24 38.41
CA ILE A 196 -17.36 -18.28 37.58
C ILE A 196 -16.51 -19.19 38.49
N PRO A 197 -17.03 -20.35 38.93
CA PRO A 197 -16.28 -21.27 39.77
C PRO A 197 -14.96 -21.68 39.11
N GLY A 198 -13.85 -21.45 39.82
CA GLY A 198 -12.50 -21.75 39.35
C GLY A 198 -11.76 -20.53 38.77
N LEU A 199 -12.43 -19.43 38.43
CA LEU A 199 -11.75 -18.19 38.09
C LEU A 199 -11.12 -17.58 39.36
N LYS A 200 -9.87 -17.14 39.29
CA LYS A 200 -9.22 -16.47 40.42
C LYS A 200 -9.84 -15.09 40.68
N GLU A 201 -9.77 -14.65 41.93
CA GLU A 201 -10.29 -13.35 42.35
C GLU A 201 -9.58 -12.19 41.63
N LEU A 202 -10.36 -11.18 41.28
CA LEU A 202 -9.84 -9.93 40.70
C LEU A 202 -9.00 -9.19 41.75
N GLN A 203 -7.88 -8.60 41.31
CA GLN A 203 -6.92 -7.96 42.20
C GLN A 203 -7.10 -6.44 42.27
N SER A 204 -7.53 -5.80 41.18
CA SER A 204 -7.47 -4.35 41.00
C SER A 204 -8.82 -3.66 40.82
N PHE A 205 -9.84 -4.35 40.29
CA PHE A 205 -11.08 -3.68 39.86
C PHE A 205 -12.23 -3.67 40.86
N SER A 206 -12.81 -2.47 41.01
CA SER A 206 -14.17 -2.21 41.47
C SER A 206 -14.86 -1.24 40.49
N LYS A 207 -16.20 -1.21 40.47
CA LYS A 207 -16.98 -0.37 39.54
C LYS A 207 -16.57 1.11 39.57
N GLU A 208 -16.41 1.70 40.75
CA GLU A 208 -15.99 3.10 40.91
C GLU A 208 -14.54 3.37 40.50
N ASN A 209 -13.68 2.34 40.52
CA ASN A 209 -12.27 2.46 40.17
C ASN A 209 -12.10 2.63 38.65
N LEU A 210 -12.87 1.88 37.85
CA LEU A 210 -12.76 1.88 36.39
C LEU A 210 -12.98 3.26 35.74
N ILE A 211 -14.03 3.97 36.15
CA ILE A 211 -14.33 5.33 35.66
C ILE A 211 -13.17 6.30 35.98
N LYS A 212 -12.57 6.18 37.17
CA LYS A 212 -11.41 7.01 37.57
C LYS A 212 -10.18 6.68 36.72
N LYS A 213 -9.93 5.39 36.42
CA LYS A 213 -8.82 4.93 35.58
C LYS A 213 -8.98 5.41 34.13
N ALA A 214 -10.18 5.31 33.55
CA ALA A 214 -10.50 5.85 32.22
C ALA A 214 -10.26 7.37 32.13
N LYS A 215 -10.70 8.13 33.15
CA LYS A 215 -10.40 9.58 33.25
C LYS A 215 -8.91 9.88 33.41
N ARG A 216 -8.16 9.06 34.16
CA ARG A 216 -6.70 9.17 34.29
C ARG A 216 -6.02 9.00 32.94
N LEU A 217 -6.38 7.97 32.17
CA LEU A 217 -5.81 7.70 30.84
C LEU A 217 -5.92 8.92 29.92
N ARG A 218 -7.12 9.51 29.82
CA ARG A 218 -7.37 10.71 29.01
C ARG A 218 -6.51 11.90 29.44
N ARG A 219 -6.21 12.04 30.74
CA ARG A 219 -5.33 13.10 31.25
C ARG A 219 -3.87 12.86 30.90
N ILE A 220 -3.42 11.60 30.94
CA ILE A 220 -2.04 11.23 30.59
C ILE A 220 -1.79 11.45 29.09
N LYS A 221 -2.66 10.95 28.20
CA LYS A 221 -2.49 11.13 26.74
C LYS A 221 -2.47 12.60 26.31
N LYS A 222 -3.06 13.52 27.09
CA LYS A 222 -2.96 14.97 26.81
C LYS A 222 -1.52 15.50 26.92
N LYS A 223 -0.66 14.85 27.71
CA LYS A 223 0.74 15.23 27.90
C LYS A 223 1.67 14.69 26.80
N PHE A 224 1.21 13.72 26.00
CA PHE A 224 2.03 13.09 24.98
C PHE A 224 2.29 14.07 23.82
N THR A 225 3.51 13.99 23.31
CA THR A 225 3.96 14.67 22.11
C THR A 225 3.37 14.01 20.86
N ARG A 226 3.39 14.74 19.74
CA ARG A 226 2.96 14.20 18.44
C ARG A 226 3.70 12.92 18.07
N GLN A 227 5.02 12.88 18.29
CA GLN A 227 5.84 11.71 17.96
C GLN A 227 5.47 10.50 18.83
N GLN A 228 5.18 10.70 20.12
CA GLN A 228 4.67 9.63 20.99
C GLN A 228 3.30 9.12 20.53
N ASP A 229 2.37 10.02 20.17
CA ASP A 229 1.06 9.62 19.67
C ASP A 229 1.14 8.80 18.36
N ILE A 230 2.03 9.18 17.44
CA ILE A 230 2.26 8.42 16.19
C ILE A 230 2.93 7.07 16.49
N ALA A 231 3.88 7.03 17.41
CA ALA A 231 4.51 5.78 17.83
C ALA A 231 3.49 4.82 18.48
N GLY A 232 2.58 5.33 19.33
CA GLY A 232 1.44 4.59 19.86
C GLY A 232 0.51 4.07 18.76
N TYR A 233 0.22 4.91 17.74
CA TYR A 233 -0.58 4.49 16.58
C TYR A 233 0.02 3.28 15.88
N PHE A 234 1.31 3.31 15.53
CA PHE A 234 1.95 2.19 14.86
C PHE A 234 2.21 1.00 15.78
N TYR A 235 2.48 1.23 17.07
CA TYR A 235 2.59 0.16 18.06
C TYR A 235 1.31 -0.67 18.15
N VAL A 236 0.13 -0.03 18.20
CA VAL A 236 -1.15 -0.76 18.24
C VAL A 236 -1.37 -1.59 16.99
N ARG A 237 -1.00 -1.07 15.80
CA ARG A 237 -1.06 -1.84 14.54
C ARG A 237 -0.10 -3.03 14.55
N PHE A 238 1.12 -2.81 15.03
CA PHE A 238 2.13 -3.83 15.20
C PHE A 238 1.66 -4.94 16.15
N ALA A 239 1.18 -4.58 17.34
CA ALA A 239 0.74 -5.55 18.34
C ALA A 239 -0.50 -6.34 17.88
N TYR A 240 -1.43 -5.67 17.19
CA TYR A 240 -2.56 -6.35 16.55
C TYR A 240 -2.10 -7.37 15.51
N SER A 241 -1.19 -6.97 14.61
CA SER A 241 -0.68 -7.83 13.55
C SER A 241 -0.01 -9.08 14.13
N VAL A 242 0.85 -8.93 15.14
CA VAL A 242 1.50 -10.08 15.82
C VAL A 242 0.49 -11.01 16.48
N LEU A 243 -0.45 -10.45 17.26
CA LEU A 243 -1.47 -11.25 17.95
C LEU A 243 -2.29 -12.08 16.96
N VAL A 244 -2.78 -11.44 15.91
CA VAL A 244 -3.64 -12.10 14.93
C VAL A 244 -2.86 -13.10 14.08
N SER A 245 -1.59 -12.83 13.74
CA SER A 245 -0.74 -13.84 13.09
C SER A 245 -0.62 -15.11 13.94
N CYS A 246 -0.39 -14.98 15.25
CA CYS A 246 -0.28 -16.14 16.14
C CYS A 246 -1.59 -16.95 16.19
N ASP A 247 -2.73 -16.28 16.38
CA ASP A 247 -4.07 -16.90 16.43
C ASP A 247 -4.41 -17.64 15.12
N TYR A 248 -4.19 -16.99 13.97
CA TYR A 248 -4.47 -17.61 12.67
C TYR A 248 -3.58 -18.83 12.39
N TYR A 249 -2.26 -18.72 12.61
CA TYR A 249 -1.37 -19.84 12.34
C TYR A 249 -1.62 -21.01 13.29
N ALA A 250 -1.87 -20.74 14.57
CA ALA A 250 -2.25 -21.76 15.54
C ALA A 250 -3.56 -22.47 15.13
N THR A 251 -4.58 -21.69 14.77
CA THR A 251 -5.87 -22.21 14.32
C THR A 251 -5.72 -23.03 13.03
N THR A 252 -4.94 -22.58 12.06
CA THR A 252 -4.70 -23.32 10.81
C THR A 252 -3.94 -24.62 11.06
N GLU A 253 -2.89 -24.62 11.89
CA GLU A 253 -2.16 -25.84 12.23
C GLU A 253 -3.09 -26.86 12.91
N TYR A 254 -3.91 -26.41 13.87
CA TYR A 254 -4.83 -27.31 14.57
C TYR A 254 -5.95 -27.83 13.66
N MET A 255 -6.59 -26.95 12.88
CA MET A 255 -7.78 -27.29 12.09
C MET A 255 -7.47 -28.02 10.79
N GLU A 256 -6.40 -27.62 10.10
CA GLU A 256 -6.09 -28.07 8.75
C GLU A 256 -4.85 -28.97 8.68
N ASP A 257 -4.15 -29.19 9.81
CA ASP A 257 -2.88 -29.92 9.85
C ASP A 257 -1.80 -29.28 8.95
N VAL A 258 -1.87 -27.95 8.77
CA VAL A 258 -0.93 -27.18 7.96
C VAL A 258 -0.09 -26.28 8.85
N GLU A 259 1.18 -26.62 8.98
CA GLU A 259 2.15 -25.83 9.74
C GLU A 259 2.81 -24.75 8.86
N ILE A 260 2.94 -23.54 9.41
CA ILE A 260 3.64 -22.41 8.77
C ILE A 260 5.05 -22.27 9.35
N GLU A 261 6.05 -22.39 8.47
CA GLU A 261 7.46 -22.37 8.87
C GLU A 261 8.19 -21.09 8.46
N SER A 262 7.68 -20.37 7.46
CA SER A 262 8.29 -19.15 6.92
C SER A 262 7.31 -17.98 6.97
N PHE A 263 7.78 -16.83 7.45
CA PHE A 263 6.98 -15.59 7.52
C PHE A 263 7.46 -14.56 6.49
N GLY A 264 8.06 -15.03 5.39
CA GLY A 264 8.39 -14.21 4.24
C GLY A 264 9.56 -13.26 4.43
N SER A 265 10.52 -13.60 5.29
CA SER A 265 11.79 -12.88 5.40
C SER A 265 12.85 -13.43 4.45
N ILE A 266 13.74 -12.56 4.00
CA ILE A 266 14.95 -12.87 3.27
C ILE A 266 15.98 -13.36 4.29
N CYS A 267 16.28 -14.66 4.27
CA CYS A 267 17.26 -15.26 5.18
C CYS A 267 18.70 -14.90 4.81
N ASN A 268 18.99 -14.75 3.51
CA ASN A 268 20.30 -14.39 3.00
C ASN A 268 20.16 -13.36 1.86
N GLY A 269 20.59 -12.13 2.10
CA GLY A 269 20.55 -11.06 1.07
C GLY A 269 21.36 -11.40 -0.18
N GLU A 270 22.34 -12.31 -0.09
CA GLU A 270 23.12 -12.78 -1.25
C GLU A 270 22.28 -13.52 -2.30
N ASP A 271 21.16 -14.11 -1.89
CA ASP A 271 20.27 -14.86 -2.79
C ASP A 271 19.69 -13.94 -3.88
N PHE A 272 19.51 -12.65 -3.56
CA PHE A 272 19.12 -11.61 -4.51
C PHE A 272 20.31 -10.81 -5.05
N SER A 273 21.31 -10.48 -4.22
CA SER A 273 22.39 -9.60 -4.66
C SER A 273 23.35 -10.26 -5.67
N LYS A 274 23.61 -11.56 -5.55
CA LYS A 274 24.51 -12.29 -6.48
C LYS A 274 23.94 -12.37 -7.90
N PRO A 275 22.72 -12.90 -8.14
CA PRO A 275 22.16 -12.93 -9.49
C PRO A 275 22.01 -11.53 -10.11
N TYR A 276 21.67 -10.53 -9.28
CA TYR A 276 21.61 -9.14 -9.73
C TYR A 276 22.98 -8.61 -10.17
N ALA A 277 24.02 -8.81 -9.36
CA ALA A 277 25.40 -8.44 -9.70
C ALA A 277 25.92 -9.16 -10.95
N ASP A 278 25.43 -10.39 -11.18
CA ASP A 278 25.77 -11.17 -12.36
C ASP A 278 25.05 -10.75 -13.65
N SER A 279 24.06 -9.87 -13.55
CA SER A 279 23.37 -9.33 -14.71
C SER A 279 24.34 -8.56 -15.63
N LYS A 280 24.06 -8.61 -16.93
CA LYS A 280 24.89 -7.94 -17.95
C LYS A 280 25.07 -6.44 -17.66
N LEU A 281 23.98 -5.76 -17.30
CA LEU A 281 23.99 -4.33 -17.00
C LEU A 281 24.91 -3.98 -15.83
N VAL A 282 24.85 -4.73 -14.73
CA VAL A 282 25.66 -4.45 -13.54
C VAL A 282 27.14 -4.73 -13.82
N LYS A 283 27.45 -5.79 -14.57
CA LYS A 283 28.83 -6.07 -15.03
C LYS A 283 29.41 -4.92 -15.85
N GLU A 284 28.65 -4.37 -16.79
CA GLU A 284 29.05 -3.20 -17.60
C GLU A 284 29.27 -1.96 -16.71
N ILE A 285 28.40 -1.70 -15.73
CA ILE A 285 28.57 -0.59 -14.77
C ILE A 285 29.84 -0.76 -13.94
N LYS A 286 30.12 -1.97 -13.45
CA LYS A 286 31.32 -2.27 -12.65
C LYS A 286 32.61 -2.24 -13.46
N GLU A 287 32.56 -2.57 -14.74
CA GLU A 287 33.67 -2.35 -15.67
C GLU A 287 33.94 -0.84 -15.83
N TYR A 288 32.90 -0.05 -16.11
CA TYR A 288 32.98 1.41 -16.17
C TYR A 288 33.55 2.03 -14.89
N GLU A 289 33.14 1.54 -13.71
CA GLU A 289 33.65 1.97 -12.42
C GLU A 289 35.17 1.86 -12.31
N ARG A 290 35.75 0.74 -12.75
CA ARG A 290 37.20 0.49 -12.66
C ARG A 290 38.00 1.33 -13.64
N GLU A 291 37.45 1.56 -14.83
CA GLU A 291 38.18 2.18 -15.93
C GLU A 291 38.11 3.71 -15.90
N SER A 292 36.92 4.26 -15.63
CA SER A 292 36.59 5.65 -16.01
C SER A 292 35.95 6.50 -14.90
N TYR A 293 35.28 5.89 -13.92
CA TYR A 293 34.51 6.63 -12.92
C TYR A 293 35.36 7.62 -12.11
N GLY A 294 34.90 8.87 -12.02
CA GLY A 294 35.56 9.94 -11.28
C GLY A 294 36.86 10.49 -11.90
N ARG A 295 37.34 9.96 -13.04
CA ARG A 295 38.63 10.35 -13.63
C ARG A 295 38.54 11.51 -14.64
N ASN A 296 37.37 11.82 -15.20
CA ASN A 296 37.21 12.87 -16.23
C ASN A 296 35.88 13.65 -16.11
N ALA A 297 35.73 14.50 -15.09
CA ALA A 297 34.53 15.33 -14.91
C ALA A 297 34.24 16.29 -16.09
N GLU A 298 35.27 16.79 -16.79
CA GLU A 298 35.11 17.64 -17.97
C GLU A 298 34.56 16.89 -19.19
N ASN A 299 34.86 15.59 -19.34
CA ASN A 299 34.35 14.78 -20.46
C ASN A 299 32.86 14.43 -20.31
N LEU A 300 32.34 14.41 -19.08
CA LEU A 300 30.93 14.10 -18.83
C LEU A 300 29.97 15.17 -19.38
N LYS A 301 30.39 16.45 -19.42
CA LYS A 301 29.60 17.53 -20.03
C LYS A 301 29.40 17.35 -21.53
N ASN A 302 30.38 16.75 -22.21
CA ASN A 302 30.36 16.49 -23.66
C ASN A 302 30.05 15.02 -23.99
N CYS A 303 29.58 14.25 -23.01
CA CYS A 303 29.27 12.84 -23.21
C CYS A 303 28.14 12.70 -24.24
N LYS A 304 28.29 11.75 -25.16
CA LYS A 304 27.28 11.43 -26.17
C LYS A 304 26.51 10.14 -25.85
N ASP A 305 26.99 9.37 -24.86
CA ASP A 305 26.37 8.12 -24.45
C ASP A 305 25.62 8.29 -23.13
N ILE A 306 24.30 8.24 -23.20
CA ILE A 306 23.43 8.33 -22.03
C ILE A 306 23.70 7.21 -21.01
N ASN A 307 24.20 6.05 -21.42
CA ASN A 307 24.50 4.93 -20.51
C ASN A 307 25.69 5.22 -19.60
N VAL A 308 26.65 6.04 -20.04
CA VAL A 308 27.73 6.54 -19.17
C VAL A 308 27.14 7.38 -18.05
N MET A 309 26.23 8.31 -18.37
CA MET A 309 25.57 9.15 -17.36
C MET A 309 24.68 8.33 -16.40
N ARG A 310 24.03 7.26 -16.90
CA ARG A 310 23.28 6.31 -16.06
C ARG A 310 24.20 5.57 -15.09
N SER A 311 25.37 5.15 -15.55
CA SER A 311 26.39 4.45 -14.74
C SER A 311 26.99 5.38 -13.68
N GLU A 312 27.30 6.63 -14.04
CA GLU A 312 27.72 7.67 -13.10
C GLU A 312 26.71 7.88 -11.97
N MET A 313 25.42 8.02 -12.31
CA MET A 313 24.36 8.23 -11.32
C MET A 313 24.19 7.05 -10.38
N TYR A 314 24.24 5.84 -10.94
CA TYR A 314 24.20 4.61 -10.16
C TYR A 314 25.31 4.57 -9.12
N LEU A 315 26.55 4.89 -9.53
CA LEU A 315 27.73 4.83 -8.66
C LEU A 315 27.77 6.00 -7.65
N ASP A 316 27.34 7.20 -8.03
CA ASP A 316 27.22 8.34 -7.11
C ASP A 316 26.23 8.03 -5.98
N ALA A 317 25.06 7.48 -6.33
CA ALA A 317 24.04 7.08 -5.36
C ALA A 317 24.54 5.96 -4.44
N GLU A 318 25.22 4.95 -4.99
CA GLU A 318 25.84 3.87 -4.23
C GLU A 318 26.86 4.40 -3.21
N LYS A 319 27.74 5.32 -3.61
CA LYS A 319 28.71 5.93 -2.68
C LYS A 319 28.05 6.77 -1.59
N MET A 320 26.99 7.50 -1.90
CA MET A 320 26.26 8.27 -0.90
C MET A 320 25.57 7.36 0.13
N LEU A 321 24.99 6.26 -0.33
CA LEU A 321 24.42 5.25 0.56
C LEU A 321 25.49 4.68 1.50
N GLN A 322 26.66 4.31 0.97
CA GLN A 322 27.78 3.80 1.76
C GLN A 322 28.31 4.80 2.80
N ARG A 323 28.22 6.10 2.52
CA ARG A 323 28.61 7.17 3.45
C ARG A 323 27.61 7.36 4.59
N TYR A 324 26.33 7.08 4.35
CA TYR A 324 25.23 7.30 5.30
C TYR A 324 24.33 6.05 5.47
N PRO A 325 24.86 4.88 5.86
CA PRO A 325 24.12 3.61 5.79
C PRO A 325 22.99 3.47 6.82
N ASN A 326 23.02 4.28 7.88
CA ASN A 326 22.11 4.17 9.03
C ASN A 326 20.89 5.09 8.93
N GLU A 327 20.76 5.88 7.87
CA GLU A 327 19.63 6.78 7.69
C GLU A 327 18.34 5.99 7.43
N LEU A 328 17.19 6.56 7.84
CA LEU A 328 15.89 5.90 7.72
C LEU A 328 15.26 6.14 6.35
N ILE A 329 15.42 7.35 5.80
CA ILE A 329 14.80 7.78 4.55
C ILE A 329 15.86 8.38 3.64
N TYR A 330 15.96 7.79 2.45
CA TYR A 330 16.81 8.23 1.35
C TYR A 330 15.98 8.82 0.23
N PHE A 331 16.51 9.86 -0.42
CA PHE A 331 15.86 10.53 -1.54
C PHE A 331 16.72 10.42 -2.81
N LEU A 332 16.25 9.67 -3.80
CA LEU A 332 16.88 9.55 -5.11
C LEU A 332 16.19 10.51 -6.09
N GLU A 333 16.71 11.73 -6.15
CA GLU A 333 16.30 12.74 -7.13
C GLU A 333 17.01 12.50 -8.46
N ALA A 334 16.26 12.16 -9.52
CA ALA A 334 16.88 11.88 -10.81
C ALA A 334 15.93 12.08 -12.02
N PRO A 335 16.44 12.63 -13.14
CA PRO A 335 15.63 13.00 -14.30
C PRO A 335 14.99 11.78 -14.97
N THR A 336 13.93 11.99 -15.75
CA THR A 336 13.25 10.90 -16.47
C THR A 336 14.20 10.18 -17.44
N GLY A 337 14.20 8.84 -17.44
CA GLY A 337 15.06 8.03 -18.32
C GLY A 337 16.51 7.84 -17.86
N SER A 338 16.84 8.24 -16.63
CA SER A 338 18.16 8.09 -15.99
C SER A 338 18.47 6.71 -15.41
N GLY A 339 17.53 5.76 -15.46
CA GLY A 339 17.75 4.42 -14.88
C GLY A 339 17.51 4.34 -13.37
N LYS A 340 16.66 5.21 -12.81
CA LYS A 340 16.24 5.22 -11.38
C LYS A 340 15.87 3.83 -10.86
N SER A 341 15.06 3.08 -11.60
CA SER A 341 14.57 1.78 -11.14
C SER A 341 15.69 0.76 -10.89
N ASN A 342 16.72 0.73 -11.75
CA ASN A 342 17.88 -0.14 -11.54
C ASN A 342 18.75 0.36 -10.39
N THR A 343 18.93 1.68 -10.27
CA THR A 343 19.69 2.29 -9.17
C THR A 343 19.03 1.98 -7.82
N ALA A 344 17.71 2.17 -7.70
CA ALA A 344 16.98 1.87 -6.47
C ALA A 344 16.96 0.39 -6.13
N LEU A 345 16.91 -0.50 -7.14
CA LEU A 345 17.08 -1.93 -6.91
C LEU A 345 18.46 -2.22 -6.29
N ASN A 346 19.55 -1.70 -6.86
CA ASN A 346 20.89 -1.85 -6.27
C ASN A 346 20.96 -1.35 -4.83
N LEU A 347 20.51 -0.11 -4.60
CA LEU A 347 20.50 0.50 -3.27
C LEU A 347 19.67 -0.33 -2.28
N SER A 348 18.53 -0.86 -2.71
CA SER A 348 17.70 -1.71 -1.86
C SER A 348 18.39 -3.02 -1.49
N LEU A 349 19.12 -3.63 -2.42
CA LEU A 349 19.89 -4.85 -2.19
C LEU A 349 21.12 -4.61 -1.30
N GLN A 350 21.67 -3.39 -1.28
CA GLN A 350 22.72 -3.00 -0.32
C GLN A 350 22.16 -2.71 1.07
N LEU A 351 20.98 -2.09 1.14
CA LEU A 351 20.25 -1.87 2.40
C LEU A 351 19.67 -3.16 2.99
N LEU A 352 19.53 -4.21 2.16
CA LEU A 352 19.13 -5.53 2.63
C LEU A 352 20.09 -6.16 3.64
N GLY A 353 21.28 -5.60 3.87
CA GLY A 353 22.28 -6.14 4.81
C GLY A 353 21.72 -6.94 5.99
N THR A 354 21.08 -6.26 6.96
CA THR A 354 20.24 -6.87 8.03
C THR A 354 18.73 -6.78 7.72
N GLY A 355 18.39 -6.31 6.52
CA GLY A 355 17.03 -6.08 6.08
C GLY A 355 16.32 -7.39 5.73
N LYS A 356 15.06 -7.51 6.14
CA LYS A 356 14.34 -8.79 6.09
C LYS A 356 13.48 -8.95 4.86
N LYS A 357 13.21 -7.88 4.11
CA LYS A 357 12.19 -7.90 3.06
C LYS A 357 12.33 -6.71 2.14
N ILE A 358 11.94 -6.84 0.88
CA ILE A 358 11.80 -5.70 -0.04
C ILE A 358 10.33 -5.48 -0.37
N PHE A 359 9.88 -4.24 -0.20
CA PHE A 359 8.65 -3.73 -0.79
C PHE A 359 8.99 -2.72 -1.88
N TYR A 360 8.60 -2.99 -3.12
CA TYR A 360 8.71 -2.03 -4.20
C TYR A 360 7.32 -1.57 -4.61
N ILE A 361 7.02 -0.31 -4.27
CA ILE A 361 5.70 0.26 -4.32
C ILE A 361 5.60 1.27 -5.47
N TYR A 362 4.66 1.02 -6.38
CA TYR A 362 4.44 1.80 -7.59
C TYR A 362 3.12 2.60 -7.52
N PRO A 363 2.97 3.69 -8.28
CA PRO A 363 1.73 4.45 -8.31
C PRO A 363 0.60 3.77 -9.10
N PHE A 364 0.91 2.88 -10.04
CA PHE A 364 -0.08 2.26 -10.94
C PHE A 364 0.22 0.78 -11.15
N ASN A 365 -0.82 -0.05 -11.29
CA ASN A 365 -0.68 -1.50 -11.58
C ASN A 365 0.14 -1.76 -12.85
N THR A 366 -0.03 -0.94 -13.89
CA THR A 366 0.72 -1.07 -15.15
C THR A 366 2.24 -0.96 -14.98
N LEU A 367 2.73 -0.17 -14.02
CA LEU A 367 4.15 -0.12 -13.66
C LEU A 367 4.60 -1.37 -12.94
N VAL A 368 3.75 -1.91 -12.08
CA VAL A 368 4.03 -3.13 -11.34
C VAL A 368 4.27 -4.27 -12.33
N ASP A 369 3.38 -4.43 -13.30
CA ASP A 369 3.46 -5.52 -14.30
C ASP A 369 4.69 -5.38 -15.20
N GLN A 370 5.00 -4.16 -15.65
CA GLN A 370 6.19 -3.90 -16.46
C GLN A 370 7.48 -4.19 -15.70
N ASN A 371 7.61 -3.69 -14.46
CA ASN A 371 8.82 -3.92 -13.68
C ASN A 371 8.94 -5.38 -13.23
N LYS A 372 7.83 -6.08 -13.02
CA LYS A 372 7.83 -7.52 -12.77
C LYS A 372 8.54 -8.28 -13.89
N ILE A 373 8.24 -7.98 -15.15
CA ILE A 373 8.88 -8.62 -16.31
C ILE A 373 10.39 -8.35 -16.31
N ILE A 374 10.81 -7.12 -16.03
CA ILE A 374 12.23 -6.75 -15.94
C ILE A 374 12.94 -7.55 -14.84
N LEU A 375 12.36 -7.60 -13.63
CA LEU A 375 12.90 -8.36 -12.52
C LEU A 375 12.94 -9.86 -12.84
N GLN A 376 11.91 -10.41 -13.47
CA GLN A 376 11.89 -11.81 -13.89
C GLN A 376 12.97 -12.15 -14.91
N ASP A 377 13.37 -11.22 -15.79
CA ASP A 377 14.52 -11.43 -16.70
C ASP A 377 15.86 -11.34 -15.96
N ILE A 378 16.00 -10.39 -15.03
CA ILE A 378 17.20 -10.26 -14.16
C ILE A 378 17.42 -11.57 -13.39
N PHE A 379 16.36 -12.12 -12.80
CA PHE A 379 16.41 -13.31 -11.93
C PHE A 379 16.06 -14.61 -12.65
N LYS A 380 16.04 -14.65 -13.99
CA LYS A 380 15.50 -15.80 -14.76
C LYS A 380 16.14 -17.16 -14.48
N HIS A 381 17.40 -17.18 -14.03
CA HIS A 381 18.16 -18.38 -13.71
C HIS A 381 18.33 -18.61 -12.20
N SER A 382 17.59 -17.86 -11.37
CA SER A 382 17.62 -17.97 -9.91
C SER A 382 16.28 -18.46 -9.36
N GLU A 383 16.33 -19.27 -8.30
CA GLU A 383 15.14 -19.76 -7.59
C GLU A 383 14.36 -18.62 -6.90
N VAL A 384 15.04 -17.50 -6.59
CA VAL A 384 14.39 -16.31 -5.99
C VAL A 384 13.37 -15.64 -6.93
N LYS A 385 13.36 -16.00 -8.22
CA LYS A 385 12.38 -15.49 -9.18
C LYS A 385 10.94 -15.70 -8.70
N GLU A 386 10.63 -16.88 -8.15
CA GLU A 386 9.28 -17.19 -7.66
C GLU A 386 8.98 -16.52 -6.31
N GLN A 387 9.99 -15.96 -5.64
CA GLN A 387 9.86 -15.19 -4.40
C GLN A 387 9.53 -13.70 -4.66
N ILE A 388 9.60 -13.25 -5.92
CA ILE A 388 9.20 -11.89 -6.34
C ILE A 388 7.72 -11.92 -6.72
N VAL A 389 6.87 -11.47 -5.80
CA VAL A 389 5.42 -11.61 -5.92
C VAL A 389 4.74 -10.26 -6.09
N THR A 390 3.79 -10.20 -7.03
CA THR A 390 2.93 -9.04 -7.20
C THR A 390 1.72 -9.16 -6.28
N VAL A 391 1.49 -8.11 -5.49
CA VAL A 391 0.44 -8.07 -4.48
C VAL A 391 -0.41 -6.82 -4.73
N ASN A 392 -1.55 -7.00 -5.41
CA ASN A 392 -2.57 -5.96 -5.61
C ASN A 392 -3.95 -6.60 -5.79
N SER A 393 -5.00 -5.79 -5.94
CA SER A 393 -6.39 -6.27 -6.06
C SER A 393 -6.69 -7.05 -7.35
N LEU A 394 -5.78 -7.05 -8.34
CA LEU A 394 -6.00 -7.64 -9.66
C LEU A 394 -5.22 -8.94 -9.88
N THR A 395 -4.11 -9.12 -9.16
CA THR A 395 -3.23 -10.28 -9.33
C THR A 395 -3.80 -11.49 -8.59
N PRO A 396 -3.88 -12.67 -9.24
CA PRO A 396 -4.28 -13.91 -8.59
C PRO A 396 -3.40 -14.24 -7.39
N ILE A 397 -3.98 -14.92 -6.41
CA ILE A 397 -3.26 -15.52 -5.30
C ILE A 397 -2.42 -16.67 -5.86
N LYS A 398 -1.12 -16.66 -5.56
CA LYS A 398 -0.19 -17.72 -5.96
C LYS A 398 0.63 -18.15 -4.74
N GLY A 399 0.79 -19.46 -4.57
CA GLY A 399 1.76 -20.00 -3.62
C GLY A 399 3.19 -19.85 -4.16
N ILE A 400 4.17 -19.82 -3.26
CA ILE A 400 5.60 -19.76 -3.60
C ILE A 400 6.06 -21.10 -4.22
N HIS A 401 5.45 -22.21 -3.82
CA HIS A 401 5.78 -23.55 -4.28
C HIS A 401 4.87 -24.01 -5.43
N ALA A 402 5.32 -25.00 -6.19
CA ALA A 402 4.48 -25.63 -7.20
C ALA A 402 3.29 -26.34 -6.54
N LYS A 403 2.19 -26.47 -7.29
CA LYS A 403 1.04 -27.27 -6.87
C LYS A 403 1.44 -28.76 -6.94
N GLU A 404 1.97 -29.28 -5.83
CA GLU A 404 2.29 -30.70 -5.66
C GLU A 404 1.02 -31.55 -5.43
N ASP A 405 1.18 -32.86 -5.24
CA ASP A 405 0.08 -33.83 -5.09
C ASP A 405 -0.89 -33.51 -3.94
N ASN A 406 -0.43 -32.84 -2.86
CA ASN A 406 -1.30 -32.37 -1.77
C ASN A 406 -1.92 -30.98 -2.06
N THR A 407 -2.91 -30.98 -2.96
CA THR A 407 -3.54 -29.75 -3.44
C THR A 407 -4.17 -28.84 -2.37
N GLU A 408 -4.63 -29.38 -1.23
CA GLU A 408 -5.33 -28.58 -0.21
C GLU A 408 -4.38 -27.74 0.65
N GLU A 409 -3.26 -28.35 1.08
CA GLU A 409 -2.20 -27.66 1.80
C GLU A 409 -1.64 -26.48 1.00
N TYR A 410 -1.47 -26.66 -0.32
CA TYR A 410 -1.06 -25.59 -1.22
C TYR A 410 -2.01 -24.39 -1.16
N TYR A 411 -3.33 -24.61 -1.21
CA TYR A 411 -4.32 -23.53 -1.17
C TYR A 411 -4.31 -22.79 0.17
N GLN A 412 -4.19 -23.53 1.28
CA GLN A 412 -4.09 -22.94 2.62
C GLN A 412 -2.85 -22.05 2.76
N LYS A 413 -1.67 -22.58 2.38
CA LYS A 413 -0.42 -21.81 2.39
C LYS A 413 -0.49 -20.57 1.49
N ALA A 414 -0.98 -20.72 0.26
CA ALA A 414 -1.10 -19.62 -0.68
C ALA A 414 -2.03 -18.49 -0.17
N LEU A 415 -3.15 -18.84 0.47
CA LEU A 415 -4.06 -17.85 1.05
C LEU A 415 -3.40 -17.12 2.23
N LEU A 416 -2.77 -17.86 3.15
CA LEU A 416 -2.07 -17.27 4.29
C LEU A 416 -0.91 -16.37 3.85
N ASP A 417 -0.12 -16.80 2.87
CA ASP A 417 0.97 -15.99 2.31
C ASP A 417 0.43 -14.69 1.73
N ARG A 418 -0.72 -14.72 1.05
CA ARG A 418 -1.37 -13.52 0.52
C ARG A 418 -1.90 -12.58 1.60
N GLN A 419 -2.53 -13.12 2.65
CA GLN A 419 -3.16 -12.36 3.73
C GLN A 419 -2.11 -11.72 4.66
N PHE A 420 -1.08 -12.47 5.01
CA PHE A 420 0.00 -12.03 5.91
C PHE A 420 1.21 -11.45 5.17
N LEU A 421 1.17 -11.43 3.83
CA LEU A 421 2.27 -10.99 2.96
C LEU A 421 3.57 -11.75 3.23
N ASN A 422 3.54 -13.08 3.34
CA ASN A 422 4.71 -13.92 3.60
C ASN A 422 5.62 -14.11 2.35
N TYR A 423 5.87 -13.05 1.59
CA TYR A 423 6.75 -13.05 0.42
C TYR A 423 8.03 -12.23 0.65
N PRO A 424 9.23 -12.74 0.34
CA PRO A 424 10.49 -12.02 0.56
C PRO A 424 10.61 -10.69 -0.22
N PHE A 425 10.12 -10.64 -1.45
CA PHE A 425 10.14 -9.45 -2.31
C PHE A 425 8.75 -9.20 -2.90
N ILE A 426 8.12 -8.12 -2.46
CA ILE A 426 6.77 -7.72 -2.88
C ILE A 426 6.83 -6.55 -3.86
N LEU A 427 6.14 -6.69 -4.99
CA LEU A 427 5.78 -5.59 -5.88
C LEU A 427 4.32 -5.22 -5.62
N SER A 428 4.05 -3.97 -5.28
CA SER A 428 2.68 -3.56 -4.93
C SER A 428 2.41 -2.12 -5.38
N THR A 429 1.21 -1.65 -5.06
CA THR A 429 0.79 -0.27 -5.35
C THR A 429 0.80 0.59 -4.11
N HIS A 430 0.90 1.90 -4.32
CA HIS A 430 0.77 2.87 -3.22
C HIS A 430 -0.53 2.73 -2.46
N VAL A 431 -1.64 2.41 -3.15
CA VAL A 431 -2.94 2.19 -2.50
C VAL A 431 -2.86 1.03 -1.52
N SER A 432 -2.36 -0.13 -1.97
CA SER A 432 -2.23 -1.31 -1.11
C SER A 432 -1.25 -1.10 0.05
N PHE A 433 -0.14 -0.39 -0.19
CA PHE A 433 0.80 -0.05 0.89
C PHE A 433 0.18 0.88 1.94
N PHE A 434 -0.60 1.88 1.51
CA PHE A 434 -1.32 2.78 2.41
C PHE A 434 -2.46 2.07 3.16
N GLU A 435 -3.10 1.09 2.55
CA GLU A 435 -4.05 0.22 3.26
C GLU A 435 -3.35 -0.54 4.41
N THR A 436 -2.15 -1.08 4.20
CA THR A 436 -1.35 -1.69 5.28
C THR A 436 -1.03 -0.68 6.38
N LEU A 437 -0.55 0.52 6.01
CA LEU A 437 -0.15 1.55 6.97
C LEU A 437 -1.33 2.16 7.76
N PHE A 438 -2.45 2.42 7.10
CA PHE A 438 -3.52 3.29 7.63
C PHE A 438 -4.90 2.65 7.64
N GLY A 439 -5.14 1.61 6.85
CA GLY A 439 -6.44 0.96 6.74
C GLY A 439 -6.94 0.43 8.09
N ASN A 440 -8.23 0.55 8.34
CA ASN A 440 -8.85 0.12 9.60
C ASN A 440 -9.56 -1.25 9.51
N GLY A 441 -9.64 -1.83 8.30
CA GLY A 441 -10.14 -3.19 8.10
C GLY A 441 -9.21 -4.25 8.71
N ARG A 442 -9.80 -5.34 9.22
CA ARG A 442 -9.07 -6.46 9.83
C ARG A 442 -7.97 -7.04 8.93
N GLU A 443 -8.28 -7.30 7.65
CA GLU A 443 -7.31 -7.87 6.70
C GLU A 443 -6.13 -6.93 6.40
N ASN A 444 -6.36 -5.61 6.43
CA ASN A 444 -5.31 -4.61 6.18
C ASN A 444 -4.23 -4.62 7.26
N LEU A 445 -4.57 -5.09 8.46
CA LEU A 445 -3.69 -5.13 9.63
C LEU A 445 -2.84 -6.38 9.71
N PHE A 446 -3.25 -7.48 9.08
CA PHE A 446 -2.58 -8.79 9.21
C PHE A 446 -1.11 -8.71 8.86
N SER A 447 -0.78 -7.96 7.82
CA SER A 447 0.55 -7.88 7.25
C SER A 447 1.45 -6.77 7.84
N PHE A 448 0.98 -5.98 8.82
CA PHE A 448 1.76 -4.83 9.31
C PHE A 448 3.12 -5.24 9.90
N VAL A 449 3.21 -6.37 10.59
CA VAL A 449 4.48 -6.92 11.13
C VAL A 449 5.52 -7.19 10.05
N GLN A 450 5.11 -7.40 8.79
CA GLN A 450 6.03 -7.61 7.68
C GLN A 450 6.87 -6.39 7.33
N LEU A 451 6.50 -5.20 7.81
CA LEU A 451 7.31 -3.99 7.66
C LEU A 451 8.57 -4.00 8.54
N SER A 452 8.65 -4.87 9.55
CA SER A 452 9.81 -4.97 10.45
C SER A 452 11.10 -5.21 9.67
N GLY A 453 12.07 -4.30 9.82
CA GLY A 453 13.38 -4.38 9.17
C GLY A 453 13.31 -4.36 7.64
N SER A 454 12.20 -3.92 7.04
CA SER A 454 12.03 -3.97 5.59
C SER A 454 12.70 -2.79 4.87
N VAL A 455 13.09 -3.04 3.62
CA VAL A 455 13.48 -1.99 2.68
C VAL A 455 12.27 -1.66 1.80
N VAL A 456 11.82 -0.41 1.83
CA VAL A 456 10.67 0.06 1.06
C VAL A 456 11.12 1.06 0.00
N ILE A 457 10.80 0.79 -1.25
CA ILE A 457 11.03 1.71 -2.36
C ILE A 457 9.68 2.33 -2.75
N LEU A 458 9.57 3.65 -2.68
CA LEU A 458 8.40 4.42 -3.09
C LEU A 458 8.71 5.17 -4.39
N ASP A 459 8.14 4.72 -5.51
CA ASP A 459 8.35 5.33 -6.82
C ASP A 459 7.30 6.42 -7.12
N GLU A 460 7.70 7.54 -7.71
CA GLU A 460 6.83 8.65 -8.13
C GLU A 460 5.84 9.17 -7.06
N ILE A 461 6.31 9.38 -5.83
CA ILE A 461 5.50 9.82 -4.68
C ILE A 461 4.65 11.09 -4.95
N GLN A 462 5.08 11.94 -5.90
CA GLN A 462 4.34 13.14 -6.29
C GLN A 462 3.01 12.86 -7.01
N SER A 463 2.72 11.61 -7.34
CA SER A 463 1.42 11.21 -7.88
C SER A 463 0.28 11.34 -6.86
N TYR A 464 0.59 11.43 -5.57
CA TYR A 464 -0.42 11.54 -4.51
C TYR A 464 -1.15 12.88 -4.49
N ARG A 465 -2.28 12.90 -3.79
CA ARG A 465 -2.96 14.11 -3.37
C ARG A 465 -2.01 14.95 -2.52
N ASN A 466 -1.70 16.15 -2.98
CA ASN A 466 -0.72 17.03 -2.33
C ASN A 466 -1.19 17.55 -0.95
N SER A 467 -2.49 17.53 -0.69
CA SER A 467 -3.06 17.96 0.59
C SER A 467 -2.70 17.09 1.78
N ILE A 468 -2.10 15.90 1.57
CA ILE A 468 -1.71 14.98 2.64
C ILE A 468 -0.19 14.69 2.68
N TRP A 469 0.62 15.40 1.89
CA TRP A 469 2.06 15.13 1.81
C TRP A 469 2.80 15.34 3.13
N ALA A 470 2.35 16.29 3.96
CA ALA A 470 2.92 16.51 5.27
C ALA A 470 2.65 15.32 6.20
N GLU A 471 1.40 14.86 6.25
CA GLU A 471 1.00 13.68 7.00
C GLU A 471 1.80 12.44 6.57
N ILE A 472 1.97 12.23 5.26
CA ILE A 472 2.72 11.09 4.70
C ILE A 472 4.15 11.06 5.21
N ILE A 473 4.90 12.16 5.10
CA ILE A 473 6.31 12.18 5.53
C ILE A 473 6.46 12.04 7.04
N ILE A 474 5.57 12.68 7.81
CA ILE A 474 5.57 12.57 9.28
C ILE A 474 5.32 11.11 9.70
N PHE A 475 4.31 10.45 9.13
CA PHE A 475 4.01 9.06 9.42
C PHE A 475 5.09 8.09 8.93
N LEU A 476 5.59 8.24 7.70
CA LEU A 476 6.62 7.35 7.16
C LEU A 476 7.90 7.39 7.99
N ARG A 477 8.31 8.56 8.48
CA ARG A 477 9.50 8.68 9.35
C ARG A 477 9.31 7.96 10.67
N GLU A 478 8.19 8.17 11.34
CA GLU A 478 7.93 7.53 12.63
C GLU A 478 7.69 6.02 12.49
N CYS A 479 7.00 5.58 11.42
CA CYS A 479 6.85 4.16 11.09
C CYS A 479 8.21 3.52 10.81
N ALA A 480 9.04 4.17 9.98
CA ALA A 480 10.37 3.66 9.65
C ALA A 480 11.28 3.58 10.87
N TYR A 481 11.21 4.56 11.76
CA TYR A 481 11.92 4.50 13.04
C TYR A 481 11.44 3.31 13.87
N LEU A 482 10.14 3.23 14.18
CA LEU A 482 9.61 2.19 15.06
C LEU A 482 9.86 0.78 14.49
N MET A 483 9.56 0.58 13.21
CA MET A 483 9.67 -0.72 12.54
C MET A 483 11.09 -1.03 12.04
N GLY A 484 12.05 -0.11 12.18
CA GLY A 484 13.42 -0.30 11.68
C GLY A 484 13.52 -0.37 10.15
N MET A 485 12.61 0.30 9.44
CA MET A 485 12.57 0.29 7.97
C MET A 485 13.63 1.20 7.38
N LYS A 486 14.02 0.87 6.14
CA LYS A 486 14.80 1.75 5.27
C LYS A 486 13.95 2.12 4.06
N ILE A 487 13.69 3.41 3.86
CA ILE A 487 12.82 3.88 2.78
C ILE A 487 13.67 4.60 1.72
N ILE A 488 13.53 4.20 0.46
CA ILE A 488 14.05 4.93 -0.70
C ILE A 488 12.86 5.59 -1.41
N ILE A 489 12.81 6.92 -1.40
CA ILE A 489 11.83 7.69 -2.16
C ILE A 489 12.49 8.15 -3.46
N MET A 490 11.80 7.96 -4.58
CA MET A 490 12.28 8.40 -5.90
C MET A 490 11.33 9.40 -6.54
N SER A 491 11.89 10.45 -7.14
CA SER A 491 11.13 11.38 -7.98
C SER A 491 11.99 12.01 -9.07
N ALA A 492 11.35 12.41 -10.18
CA ALA A 492 11.99 13.23 -11.21
C ALA A 492 11.83 14.73 -10.97
N THR A 493 10.79 15.13 -10.25
CA THR A 493 10.37 16.54 -10.22
C THR A 493 10.21 17.04 -8.79
N LEU A 494 9.81 16.19 -7.86
CA LEU A 494 9.64 16.58 -6.47
C LEU A 494 11.01 16.80 -5.83
N PRO A 495 11.28 17.94 -5.17
CA PRO A 495 12.40 18.04 -4.26
C PRO A 495 12.12 17.22 -2.99
N GLY A 496 13.09 17.14 -2.09
CA GLY A 496 12.85 16.51 -0.80
C GLY A 496 11.68 17.15 -0.03
N LEU A 497 10.75 16.31 0.44
CA LEU A 497 9.51 16.74 1.13
C LEU A 497 9.74 17.16 2.60
N GLU A 498 10.98 17.20 3.08
CA GLU A 498 11.38 17.61 4.44
C GLU A 498 10.75 18.94 4.87
N VAL A 499 10.57 19.87 3.92
CA VAL A 499 10.03 21.22 4.16
C VAL A 499 8.61 21.18 4.73
N LEU A 500 7.83 20.13 4.45
CA LEU A 500 6.46 19.97 4.94
C LEU A 500 6.36 19.39 6.35
N GLY A 501 7.34 18.62 6.79
CA GLY A 501 7.37 18.01 8.13
C GLY A 501 7.94 18.95 9.21
N GLY A 502 8.75 19.93 8.80
CA GLY A 502 9.49 20.84 9.68
C GLY A 502 11.00 20.52 9.72
N LYS A 503 11.79 21.36 10.43
CA LYS A 503 13.26 21.27 10.45
C LYS A 503 13.82 19.93 10.96
N GLU A 504 13.03 19.16 11.72
CA GLU A 504 13.41 17.86 12.28
C GLU A 504 13.29 16.70 11.29
N TYR A 505 12.69 16.92 10.10
CA TYR A 505 12.34 15.87 9.16
C TYR A 505 13.30 15.82 7.95
N THR A 506 14.61 15.72 8.18
CA THR A 506 15.61 15.62 7.11
C THR A 506 15.59 14.27 6.38
N VAL A 507 15.79 14.28 5.05
CA VAL A 507 16.04 13.07 4.24
C VAL A 507 17.45 13.09 3.68
N THR A 508 18.03 11.93 3.48
CA THR A 508 19.39 11.81 2.93
C THR A 508 19.33 11.76 1.42
N ARG A 509 19.81 12.82 0.76
CA ARG A 509 19.86 12.87 -0.70
C ARG A 509 20.96 11.95 -1.22
N LEU A 510 20.59 11.05 -2.12
CA LEU A 510 21.51 10.09 -2.74
C LEU A 510 22.30 10.71 -3.89
N ILE A 511 21.82 11.80 -4.47
CA ILE A 511 22.53 12.58 -5.48
C ILE A 511 22.91 13.92 -4.85
N GLU A 512 24.21 14.13 -4.64
CA GLU A 512 24.74 15.36 -4.04
C GLU A 512 24.69 16.53 -5.04
N ASP A 513 25.26 16.35 -6.24
CA ASP A 513 25.19 17.32 -7.32
C ASP A 513 24.08 16.95 -8.32
N ARG A 514 22.88 17.48 -8.08
CA ARG A 514 21.74 17.37 -9.00
C ARG A 514 22.07 17.91 -10.39
N ASN A 515 22.78 19.03 -10.47
CA ASN A 515 23.02 19.74 -11.72
C ASN A 515 23.92 18.94 -12.67
N LYS A 516 24.81 18.08 -12.14
CA LYS A 516 25.58 17.09 -12.91
C LYS A 516 24.70 16.31 -13.91
N TYR A 517 23.46 15.99 -13.52
CA TYR A 517 22.54 15.20 -14.33
C TYR A 517 21.45 16.04 -14.99
N TYR A 518 20.77 16.90 -14.23
CA TYR A 518 19.63 17.66 -14.76
C TYR A 518 20.02 18.69 -15.82
N LYS A 519 21.25 19.22 -15.76
CA LYS A 519 21.76 20.19 -16.75
C LYS A 519 22.56 19.55 -17.88
N ASN A 520 22.73 18.23 -17.87
CA ASN A 520 23.42 17.55 -18.96
C ASN A 520 22.55 17.54 -20.23
N PRO A 521 23.09 17.89 -21.42
CA PRO A 521 22.32 17.94 -22.66
C PRO A 521 21.56 16.64 -22.99
N LEU A 522 22.11 15.48 -22.61
CA LEU A 522 21.46 14.17 -22.84
C LEU A 522 20.12 14.00 -22.10
N PHE A 523 19.90 14.77 -21.02
CA PHE A 523 18.64 14.77 -20.27
C PHE A 523 17.85 16.07 -20.43
N LEU A 524 18.54 17.22 -20.50
CA LEU A 524 17.92 18.55 -20.59
C LEU A 524 17.37 18.82 -22.00
N GLU A 525 18.17 18.55 -23.03
CA GLU A 525 17.89 18.92 -24.43
C GLU A 525 17.36 17.73 -25.26
N ARG A 526 16.99 16.63 -24.58
CA ARG A 526 16.50 15.39 -25.21
C ARG A 526 15.29 15.63 -26.13
N VAL A 527 14.44 16.60 -25.76
CA VAL A 527 13.19 16.92 -26.44
C VAL A 527 13.12 18.43 -26.64
N LYS A 528 12.90 18.85 -27.89
CA LYS A 528 12.63 20.25 -28.22
C LYS A 528 11.20 20.60 -27.83
N ILE A 529 10.99 21.74 -27.20
CA ILE A 529 9.68 22.18 -26.71
C ILE A 529 9.23 23.41 -27.51
N SER A 530 8.02 23.36 -28.07
CA SER A 530 7.34 24.51 -28.67
C SER A 530 6.10 24.91 -27.85
N TYR A 531 5.99 26.22 -27.62
CA TYR A 531 4.84 26.86 -26.98
C TYR A 531 3.97 27.65 -27.97
N GLU A 532 4.25 27.57 -29.28
CA GLU A 532 3.53 28.33 -30.31
C GLU A 532 2.02 28.09 -30.29
N LEU A 533 1.60 26.87 -29.92
CA LEU A 533 0.20 26.49 -29.82
C LEU A 533 -0.48 27.00 -28.53
N LEU A 534 0.27 27.44 -27.51
CA LEU A 534 -0.26 28.11 -26.30
C LEU A 534 -0.53 29.59 -26.52
N ASP A 535 0.17 30.22 -27.46
CA ASP A 535 0.08 31.66 -27.69
C ASP A 535 -1.07 32.03 -28.65
N GLN A 536 -1.92 31.05 -29.01
CA GLN A 536 -3.12 31.21 -29.81
C GLN A 536 -4.30 30.47 -29.18
N LYS A 537 -5.53 30.87 -29.53
CA LYS A 537 -6.73 30.14 -29.09
C LYS A 537 -6.79 28.79 -29.80
N MET A 538 -6.64 27.70 -29.05
CA MET A 538 -6.67 26.35 -29.60
C MET A 538 -8.10 25.92 -29.97
N THR A 539 -8.23 25.26 -31.12
CA THR A 539 -9.45 24.57 -31.56
C THR A 539 -9.12 23.17 -32.07
N MET A 540 -10.10 22.28 -32.12
CA MET A 540 -9.92 20.92 -32.66
C MET A 540 -9.39 20.94 -34.10
N ASP A 541 -9.93 21.84 -34.94
CA ASP A 541 -9.49 21.97 -36.35
C ASP A 541 -8.03 22.43 -36.44
N THR A 542 -7.63 23.41 -35.61
CA THR A 542 -6.25 23.88 -35.57
C THR A 542 -5.30 22.77 -35.14
N LEU A 543 -5.66 21.99 -34.12
CA LEU A 543 -4.84 20.86 -33.66
C LEU A 543 -4.75 19.76 -34.73
N LEU A 544 -5.87 19.46 -35.41
CA LEU A 544 -5.92 18.46 -36.48
C LEU A 544 -4.97 18.83 -37.62
N ASP A 545 -5.03 20.08 -38.09
CA ASP A 545 -4.13 20.58 -39.14
C ASP A 545 -2.65 20.48 -38.73
N GLN A 546 -2.34 20.79 -37.47
CA GLN A 546 -0.97 20.68 -36.96
C GLN A 546 -0.49 19.23 -36.92
N VAL A 547 -1.32 18.29 -36.44
CA VAL A 547 -0.99 16.86 -36.43
C VAL A 547 -0.80 16.34 -37.87
N LYS A 548 -1.69 16.72 -38.79
CA LYS A 548 -1.62 16.35 -40.22
C LYS A 548 -0.30 16.74 -40.87
N ARG A 549 0.20 17.95 -40.62
CA ARG A 549 1.48 18.44 -41.17
C ARG A 549 2.69 17.59 -40.80
N HIS A 550 2.60 16.84 -39.69
CA HIS A 550 3.67 15.97 -39.22
C HIS A 550 3.39 14.48 -39.43
N CYS A 551 2.21 14.13 -39.94
CA CYS A 551 1.80 12.75 -40.19
C CYS A 551 2.61 12.14 -41.34
N THR A 552 3.42 11.12 -41.03
CA THR A 552 4.17 10.36 -42.05
C THR A 552 4.22 8.87 -41.69
N PRO A 553 4.39 7.95 -42.67
CA PRO A 553 4.38 6.49 -42.43
C PRO A 553 5.43 5.95 -41.45
N ASN A 554 6.47 6.73 -41.14
CA ASN A 554 7.59 6.32 -40.27
C ASN A 554 7.66 7.14 -38.98
N LYS A 555 6.59 7.84 -38.61
CA LYS A 555 6.57 8.70 -37.42
C LYS A 555 5.48 8.27 -36.46
N LYS A 556 5.85 8.11 -35.19
CA LYS A 556 4.92 7.82 -34.10
C LYS A 556 4.56 9.12 -33.39
N ILE A 557 3.30 9.52 -33.51
CA ILE A 557 2.75 10.75 -32.93
C ILE A 557 1.91 10.39 -31.71
N LEU A 558 2.09 11.13 -30.62
CA LEU A 558 1.31 11.01 -29.40
C LEU A 558 0.53 12.31 -29.17
N VAL A 559 -0.79 12.21 -28.99
CA VAL A 559 -1.66 13.37 -28.71
C VAL A 559 -2.40 13.12 -27.40
N THR A 560 -2.14 13.91 -26.36
CA THR A 560 -2.77 13.76 -25.05
C THR A 560 -3.72 14.89 -24.71
N PHE A 561 -4.91 14.51 -24.26
CA PHE A 561 -5.94 15.40 -23.74
C PHE A 561 -6.14 15.21 -22.24
N ILE A 562 -6.74 16.21 -21.60
CA ILE A 562 -7.14 16.08 -20.20
C ILE A 562 -8.48 15.34 -20.09
N ARG A 563 -9.43 15.64 -20.97
CA ARG A 563 -10.78 15.05 -20.95
C ARG A 563 -10.91 13.92 -21.95
N LYS A 564 -11.63 12.88 -21.54
CA LYS A 564 -11.99 11.75 -22.41
C LYS A 564 -12.78 12.22 -23.63
N ASP A 565 -13.77 13.08 -23.45
CA ASP A 565 -14.63 13.56 -24.56
C ASP A 565 -13.81 14.23 -25.66
N SER A 566 -12.83 15.05 -25.30
CA SER A 566 -11.91 15.73 -26.22
C SER A 566 -11.04 14.71 -26.98
N ALA A 567 -10.52 13.70 -26.28
CA ALA A 567 -9.76 12.61 -26.92
C ALA A 567 -10.61 11.79 -27.91
N TYR A 568 -11.86 11.46 -27.54
CA TYR A 568 -12.79 10.74 -28.42
C TYR A 568 -13.19 11.58 -29.64
N GLU A 569 -13.48 12.88 -29.45
CA GLU A 569 -13.80 13.78 -30.56
C GLU A 569 -12.62 13.85 -31.55
N PHE A 570 -11.41 14.08 -31.05
CA PHE A 570 -10.22 14.19 -31.88
C PHE A 570 -9.90 12.88 -32.62
N TYR A 571 -10.02 11.74 -31.93
CA TYR A 571 -9.86 10.41 -32.53
C TYR A 571 -10.84 10.18 -33.69
N ASN A 572 -12.12 10.50 -33.50
CA ASN A 572 -13.13 10.34 -34.54
C ASN A 572 -12.87 11.26 -35.75
N ARG A 573 -12.38 12.48 -35.52
CA ARG A 573 -11.99 13.40 -36.60
C ARG A 573 -10.80 12.85 -37.41
N LEU A 574 -9.79 12.27 -36.74
CA LEU A 574 -8.66 11.62 -37.41
C LEU A 574 -9.10 10.43 -38.27
N LEU A 575 -10.04 9.61 -37.79
CA LEU A 575 -10.56 8.47 -38.56
C LEU A 575 -11.39 8.89 -39.78
N ALA A 576 -12.05 10.05 -39.70
CA ALA A 576 -12.88 10.57 -40.79
C ALA A 576 -12.07 11.36 -41.84
N ASP A 577 -10.79 11.62 -41.59
CA ASP A 577 -9.94 12.44 -42.45
C ASP A 577 -9.18 11.58 -43.48
N GLU A 578 -9.50 11.77 -44.76
CA GLU A 578 -8.93 10.99 -45.87
C GLU A 578 -7.42 11.17 -46.07
N ASP A 579 -6.83 12.25 -45.54
CA ASP A 579 -5.39 12.49 -45.63
C ASP A 579 -4.58 11.64 -44.63
N ILE A 580 -5.25 11.07 -43.61
CA ILE A 580 -4.61 10.25 -42.58
C ILE A 580 -4.50 8.79 -43.06
N ASN A 581 -3.32 8.45 -43.57
CA ASN A 581 -3.02 7.12 -44.14
C ASN A 581 -2.15 6.24 -43.24
N ILE A 582 -2.15 6.48 -41.92
CA ILE A 582 -1.42 5.68 -40.93
C ILE A 582 -2.35 5.19 -39.83
N PRO A 583 -2.01 4.12 -39.10
CA PRO A 583 -2.84 3.62 -38.01
C PRO A 583 -3.12 4.71 -36.96
N VAL A 584 -4.38 4.86 -36.57
CA VAL A 584 -4.82 5.75 -35.50
C VAL A 584 -5.40 4.90 -34.38
N ASN A 585 -4.90 5.08 -33.16
CA ASN A 585 -5.36 4.37 -31.97
C ASN A 585 -5.77 5.36 -30.87
N LEU A 586 -6.62 4.93 -29.95
CA LEU A 586 -7.08 5.71 -28.80
C LEU A 586 -6.91 4.91 -27.51
N ILE A 587 -6.32 5.50 -26.46
CA ILE A 587 -6.27 4.92 -25.10
C ILE A 587 -6.78 5.92 -24.06
N THR A 588 -7.78 5.55 -23.29
CA THR A 588 -8.36 6.36 -22.20
C THR A 588 -8.49 5.54 -20.91
N GLY A 589 -9.05 6.15 -19.86
CA GLY A 589 -9.44 5.45 -18.63
C GLY A 589 -10.55 4.41 -18.83
N ASP A 590 -11.27 4.44 -19.95
CA ASP A 590 -12.40 3.54 -20.22
C ASP A 590 -11.96 2.19 -20.79
N ASP A 591 -10.73 2.09 -21.30
CA ASP A 591 -10.21 0.84 -21.85
C ASP A 591 -10.07 -0.25 -20.80
N SER A 592 -10.35 -1.49 -21.20
CA SER A 592 -9.97 -2.64 -20.39
C SER A 592 -8.47 -2.91 -20.46
N GLU A 593 -7.97 -3.72 -19.54
CA GLU A 593 -6.56 -4.14 -19.52
C GLU A 593 -6.13 -4.77 -20.86
N TYR A 594 -7.01 -5.58 -21.46
CA TYR A 594 -6.78 -6.21 -22.75
C TYR A 594 -6.62 -5.20 -23.89
N GLU A 595 -7.49 -4.19 -23.96
CA GLU A 595 -7.47 -3.20 -25.03
C GLU A 595 -6.20 -2.35 -24.99
N ARG A 596 -5.80 -1.92 -23.78
CA ARG A 596 -4.53 -1.22 -23.57
C ARG A 596 -3.36 -2.05 -24.06
N GLU A 597 -3.30 -3.32 -23.70
CA GLU A 597 -2.20 -4.22 -24.07
C GLU A 597 -2.10 -4.38 -25.60
N MET A 598 -3.23 -4.61 -26.27
CA MET A 598 -3.28 -4.78 -27.73
C MET A 598 -2.80 -3.54 -28.50
N ILE A 599 -3.05 -2.33 -27.97
CA ILE A 599 -2.59 -1.08 -28.59
C ILE A 599 -1.11 -0.79 -28.29
N LEU A 600 -0.65 -1.05 -27.06
CA LEU A 600 0.68 -0.65 -26.60
C LEU A 600 1.78 -1.65 -27.01
N ARG A 601 1.47 -2.94 -27.08
CA ARG A 601 2.44 -4.00 -27.38
C ARG A 601 3.20 -3.76 -28.70
N PRO A 602 2.56 -3.45 -29.85
CA PRO A 602 3.29 -3.20 -31.10
C PRO A 602 4.28 -2.01 -31.01
N ILE A 603 3.99 -1.03 -30.15
CA ILE A 603 4.85 0.12 -29.90
C ILE A 603 6.08 -0.31 -29.09
N ARG A 604 5.86 -1.05 -27.99
CA ARG A 604 6.92 -1.58 -27.11
C ARG A 604 7.86 -2.54 -27.81
N GLU A 605 7.30 -3.45 -28.61
CA GLU A 605 8.05 -4.44 -29.40
C GLU A 605 8.70 -3.84 -30.66
N LYS A 606 8.56 -2.53 -30.88
CA LYS A 606 9.12 -1.80 -32.04
C LYS A 606 8.66 -2.36 -33.40
N LYS A 607 7.47 -2.98 -33.42
CA LYS A 607 6.82 -3.48 -34.64
C LYS A 607 6.08 -2.37 -35.39
N ALA A 608 5.63 -1.34 -34.68
CA ALA A 608 5.01 -0.15 -35.27
C ALA A 608 6.05 0.78 -35.90
N ARG A 609 5.95 1.02 -37.22
CA ARG A 609 6.80 1.98 -37.95
C ARG A 609 6.31 3.42 -37.88
N GLY A 610 4.99 3.64 -37.93
CA GLY A 610 4.35 4.95 -37.76
C GLY A 610 2.89 4.76 -37.35
N LEU A 611 2.39 5.67 -36.52
CA LEU A 611 1.01 5.68 -36.01
C LEU A 611 0.69 7.01 -35.33
N ILE A 612 -0.59 7.28 -35.11
CA ILE A 612 -1.07 8.31 -34.20
C ILE A 612 -1.72 7.62 -33.00
N LEU A 613 -1.24 7.92 -31.80
CA LEU A 613 -1.85 7.48 -30.55
C LEU A 613 -2.49 8.70 -29.89
N VAL A 614 -3.82 8.71 -29.87
CA VAL A 614 -4.60 9.65 -29.07
C VAL A 614 -4.76 9.06 -27.67
N SER A 615 -4.61 9.87 -26.63
CA SER A 615 -4.79 9.38 -25.27
C SER A 615 -5.28 10.45 -24.29
N THR A 616 -5.73 10.02 -23.11
CA THR A 616 -5.78 10.87 -21.93
C THR A 616 -4.48 10.76 -21.13
N GLN A 617 -4.48 11.13 -19.85
CA GLN A 617 -3.29 11.10 -18.99
C GLN A 617 -2.78 9.69 -18.66
N VAL A 618 -3.53 8.65 -19.05
CA VAL A 618 -3.23 7.24 -18.74
C VAL A 618 -1.89 6.76 -19.32
N ILE A 619 -1.34 7.44 -20.33
CA ILE A 619 -0.02 7.13 -20.91
C ILE A 619 1.13 7.97 -20.34
N GLU A 620 0.85 9.01 -19.54
CA GLU A 620 1.88 9.91 -19.02
C GLU A 620 2.77 9.21 -18.01
N ALA A 621 2.16 8.37 -17.16
CA ALA A 621 2.85 7.61 -16.15
C ALA A 621 2.68 6.11 -16.42
N GLY A 622 3.76 5.37 -16.21
CA GLY A 622 3.67 3.92 -16.13
C GLY A 622 3.52 3.12 -17.41
N ILE A 623 3.81 3.73 -18.55
CA ILE A 623 3.81 3.06 -19.85
C ILE A 623 5.17 3.26 -20.53
N ASP A 624 5.89 2.18 -20.79
CA ASP A 624 7.19 2.19 -21.47
C ASP A 624 7.05 2.31 -23.00
N ILE A 625 6.64 3.48 -23.49
CA ILE A 625 6.58 3.80 -24.92
C ILE A 625 7.66 4.82 -25.31
N ASP A 626 8.09 4.74 -26.57
CA ASP A 626 9.02 5.67 -27.19
C ASP A 626 8.40 6.23 -28.48
N MET A 627 8.02 7.50 -28.44
CA MET A 627 7.33 8.22 -29.52
C MET A 627 8.23 9.30 -30.11
N ASP A 628 7.96 9.73 -31.34
CA ASP A 628 8.82 10.68 -32.05
C ASP A 628 8.36 12.14 -31.88
N LEU A 629 7.04 12.36 -31.79
CA LEU A 629 6.44 13.68 -31.67
C LEU A 629 5.26 13.66 -30.71
N GLY A 630 5.17 14.67 -29.85
CA GLY A 630 4.08 14.83 -28.89
C GLY A 630 3.27 16.11 -29.06
N PHE A 631 1.96 16.02 -28.88
CA PHE A 631 1.06 17.15 -28.66
C PHE A 631 0.37 16.94 -27.32
N LYS A 632 0.43 17.93 -26.44
CA LYS A 632 -0.10 17.77 -25.08
C LYS A 632 -0.92 18.97 -24.62
N ASP A 633 -2.12 18.67 -24.14
CA ASP A 633 -2.95 19.61 -23.38
C ASP A 633 -2.33 19.87 -22.00
N ILE A 634 -2.18 21.14 -21.63
CA ILE A 634 -1.41 21.54 -20.43
C ILE A 634 -2.18 21.31 -19.13
N SER A 635 -1.50 20.83 -18.09
CA SER A 635 -2.12 20.53 -16.80
C SER A 635 -1.26 21.00 -15.63
N LYS A 636 -0.35 20.17 -15.14
CA LYS A 636 0.62 20.45 -14.06
C LYS A 636 2.02 20.06 -14.50
N LEU A 637 3.03 20.84 -14.12
CA LEU A 637 4.40 20.68 -14.60
C LEU A 637 5.00 19.26 -14.46
N ASP A 638 4.58 18.50 -13.46
CA ASP A 638 4.99 17.10 -13.30
C ASP A 638 4.51 16.20 -14.45
N SER A 639 3.24 16.35 -14.81
CA SER A 639 2.62 15.64 -15.92
C SER A 639 3.33 16.00 -17.22
N GLU A 640 3.80 17.24 -17.35
CA GLU A 640 4.47 17.76 -18.54
C GLU A 640 5.85 17.12 -18.70
N GLU A 641 6.65 17.07 -17.63
CA GLU A 641 7.94 16.35 -17.62
C GLU A 641 7.77 14.84 -17.85
N GLN A 642 6.73 14.22 -17.27
CA GLN A 642 6.45 12.80 -17.49
C GLN A 642 6.07 12.49 -18.94
N PHE A 643 5.33 13.40 -19.59
CA PHE A 643 5.02 13.31 -21.02
C PHE A 643 6.29 13.47 -21.88
N LEU A 644 7.16 14.44 -21.56
CA LEU A 644 8.48 14.56 -22.21
C LEU A 644 9.32 13.28 -22.02
N GLY A 645 9.06 12.51 -20.96
CA GLY A 645 9.60 11.17 -20.71
C GLY A 645 9.20 10.06 -21.68
N ARG A 646 8.18 10.30 -22.52
CA ARG A 646 7.64 9.36 -23.52
C ARG A 646 8.05 9.72 -24.96
N ILE A 647 8.66 10.88 -25.16
CA ILE A 647 9.13 11.38 -26.45
C ILE A 647 10.65 11.24 -26.53
N ASN A 648 11.15 10.62 -27.59
CA ASN A 648 12.58 10.37 -27.82
C ASN A 648 13.29 9.76 -26.60
N ARG A 649 12.63 8.80 -25.94
CA ARG A 649 13.06 8.19 -24.69
C ARG A 649 14.40 7.47 -24.83
N SER A 650 14.66 6.90 -26.00
CA SER A 650 15.93 6.23 -26.33
C SER A 650 17.03 7.16 -26.84
N TYR A 651 16.76 8.46 -27.02
CA TYR A 651 17.69 9.48 -27.55
C TYR A 651 18.29 9.11 -28.91
N LYS A 652 17.43 8.70 -29.86
CA LYS A 652 17.85 8.27 -31.21
C LYS A 652 17.44 9.22 -32.32
N ASN A 653 16.39 10.04 -32.10
CA ASN A 653 15.75 10.87 -33.11
C ASN A 653 15.66 12.35 -32.65
N ASP A 654 15.23 13.25 -33.53
CA ASP A 654 14.86 14.63 -33.17
C ASP A 654 13.47 14.63 -32.51
N GLY A 655 13.43 14.49 -31.19
CA GLY A 655 12.19 14.56 -30.41
C GLY A 655 11.63 15.98 -30.31
N MET A 656 10.32 16.15 -30.50
CA MET A 656 9.64 17.45 -30.40
C MET A 656 8.32 17.32 -29.65
N VAL A 657 7.96 18.35 -28.87
CA VAL A 657 6.67 18.46 -28.19
C VAL A 657 6.06 19.84 -28.40
N TYR A 658 4.77 19.85 -28.74
CA TYR A 658 3.92 21.03 -28.78
C TYR A 658 2.94 21.00 -27.60
N PHE A 659 2.94 22.05 -26.79
CA PHE A 659 1.95 22.23 -25.74
C PHE A 659 0.78 23.07 -26.24
N PHE A 660 -0.44 22.67 -25.94
CA PHE A 660 -1.67 23.41 -26.26
C PHE A 660 -2.57 23.52 -25.03
N ASP A 661 -3.56 24.43 -25.09
CA ASP A 661 -4.51 24.67 -24.00
C ASP A 661 -5.94 24.57 -24.55
N MET A 662 -6.63 23.46 -24.25
CA MET A 662 -7.98 23.21 -24.75
C MET A 662 -8.95 22.84 -23.62
N ASP A 663 -8.58 21.88 -22.77
CA ASP A 663 -9.44 21.38 -21.71
C ASP A 663 -9.27 22.14 -20.39
N LYS A 664 -10.39 22.26 -19.68
CA LYS A 664 -10.46 22.79 -18.32
C LYS A 664 -10.04 21.74 -17.28
N THR A 665 -9.12 22.10 -16.38
CA THR A 665 -8.51 21.19 -15.39
C THR A 665 -9.29 21.07 -14.08
N GLU A 666 -10.16 22.03 -13.76
CA GLU A 666 -10.68 22.23 -12.39
C GLU A 666 -11.62 21.11 -11.92
N ARG A 667 -12.30 20.43 -12.85
CA ARG A 667 -13.21 19.31 -12.50
C ARG A 667 -12.47 17.99 -12.26
N ILE A 668 -11.31 17.80 -12.87
CA ILE A 668 -10.54 16.54 -12.87
C ILE A 668 -9.51 16.53 -11.74
N TYR A 669 -8.85 17.67 -11.48
CA TYR A 669 -7.83 17.81 -10.43
C TYR A 669 -8.33 18.59 -9.22
N ARG A 670 -9.50 18.21 -8.69
CA ARG A 670 -10.06 18.89 -7.51
C ARG A 670 -9.07 18.86 -6.36
N ASP A 671 -8.92 19.99 -5.68
CA ASP A 671 -7.99 20.21 -4.56
C ASP A 671 -6.48 20.03 -4.88
N ASP A 672 -6.07 19.86 -6.15
CA ASP A 672 -4.65 19.86 -6.51
C ASP A 672 -4.18 21.28 -6.81
N TYR A 673 -3.55 21.91 -5.82
CA TYR A 673 -3.04 23.28 -5.93
C TYR A 673 -2.11 23.52 -7.12
N ARG A 674 -1.45 22.47 -7.66
CA ARG A 674 -0.57 22.58 -8.83
C ARG A 674 -1.30 22.97 -10.12
N THR A 675 -2.61 22.83 -10.15
CA THR A 675 -3.43 23.17 -11.34
C THR A 675 -3.91 24.62 -11.37
N ASP A 676 -3.62 25.40 -10.32
CA ASP A 676 -3.81 26.85 -10.33
C ASP A 676 -3.02 27.45 -11.50
N GLU A 677 -3.64 28.37 -12.24
CA GLU A 677 -3.08 28.99 -13.44
C GLU A 677 -1.64 29.48 -13.23
N LYS A 678 -1.33 30.02 -12.03
CA LYS A 678 0.02 30.51 -11.69
C LYS A 678 1.11 29.44 -11.73
N PHE A 679 0.73 28.17 -11.61
CA PHE A 679 1.60 26.99 -11.58
C PHE A 679 1.57 26.19 -12.88
N THR A 680 0.96 26.72 -13.95
CA THR A 680 0.86 26.03 -15.25
C THR A 680 1.70 26.70 -16.33
N LEU A 681 1.87 26.04 -17.48
CA LEU A 681 2.58 26.59 -18.65
C LEU A 681 1.93 27.84 -19.28
N ARG A 682 0.75 28.26 -18.80
CA ARG A 682 0.17 29.58 -19.10
C ARG A 682 1.10 30.70 -18.66
N GLN A 683 1.87 30.50 -17.58
CA GLN A 683 2.83 31.48 -17.09
C GLN A 683 4.21 31.31 -17.75
N PRO A 684 4.82 32.40 -18.27
CA PRO A 684 6.17 32.35 -18.86
C PRO A 684 7.25 31.79 -17.91
N ARG A 685 7.14 32.08 -16.60
CA ARG A 685 8.08 31.57 -15.59
C ARG A 685 8.05 30.04 -15.51
N MET A 686 6.87 29.42 -15.59
CA MET A 686 6.72 27.96 -15.54
C MET A 686 7.27 27.30 -16.80
N ARG A 687 7.19 27.97 -17.96
CA ARG A 687 7.85 27.55 -19.20
C ARG A 687 9.37 27.49 -19.02
N GLU A 688 9.97 28.49 -18.37
CA GLU A 688 11.41 28.48 -18.09
C GLU A 688 11.80 27.42 -17.06
N ILE A 689 11.00 27.22 -16.00
CA ILE A 689 11.23 26.16 -15.03
C ILE A 689 11.24 24.78 -15.70
N LEU A 690 10.27 24.48 -16.57
CA LEU A 690 10.23 23.22 -17.31
C LEU A 690 11.44 23.06 -18.22
N ARG A 691 11.79 24.11 -18.99
CA ARG A 691 12.93 24.10 -19.92
C ARG A 691 14.26 23.88 -19.19
N GLN A 692 14.45 24.53 -18.05
CA GLN A 692 15.66 24.43 -17.23
C GLN A 692 15.63 23.24 -16.26
N LYS A 693 14.48 22.56 -16.15
CA LYS A 693 14.21 21.53 -15.15
C LYS A 693 14.46 22.00 -13.72
N GLU A 694 14.11 23.23 -13.38
CA GLU A 694 14.24 23.81 -12.03
C GLU A 694 13.01 23.55 -11.18
N PHE A 695 12.63 22.27 -11.06
CA PHE A 695 11.41 21.88 -10.34
C PHE A 695 11.44 22.22 -8.84
N GLY A 696 12.62 22.43 -8.26
CA GLY A 696 12.77 22.92 -6.88
C GLY A 696 12.07 24.27 -6.67
N ASP A 697 12.24 25.22 -7.59
CA ASP A 697 11.60 26.54 -7.52
C ASP A 697 10.08 26.44 -7.64
N TYR A 698 9.60 25.60 -8.55
CA TYR A 698 8.18 25.33 -8.73
C TYR A 698 7.56 24.76 -7.45
N TYR A 699 8.21 23.75 -6.87
CA TYR A 699 7.70 23.10 -5.68
C TYR A 699 7.81 23.96 -4.43
N GLN A 700 8.82 24.81 -4.31
CA GLN A 700 8.90 25.74 -3.18
C GLN A 700 7.60 26.55 -3.05
N GLU A 701 7.10 27.11 -4.15
CA GLU A 701 5.85 27.88 -4.14
C GLU A 701 4.61 27.03 -3.88
N VAL A 702 4.55 25.82 -4.45
CA VAL A 702 3.43 24.88 -4.22
C VAL A 702 3.38 24.47 -2.74
N LEU A 703 4.54 24.17 -2.15
CA LEU A 703 4.69 23.76 -0.75
C LEU A 703 4.36 24.91 0.21
N GLU A 704 4.70 26.15 -0.13
CA GLU A 704 4.29 27.34 0.63
C GLU A 704 2.77 27.52 0.66
N VAL A 705 2.09 27.34 -0.47
CA VAL A 705 0.61 27.39 -0.54
C VAL A 705 0.00 26.27 0.30
N LEU A 706 0.50 25.04 0.18
CA LEU A 706 0.05 23.90 0.97
C LEU A 706 0.22 24.15 2.47
N ARG A 707 1.37 24.69 2.87
CA ARG A 707 1.65 24.99 4.26
C ARG A 707 0.62 25.98 4.84
N MET A 708 0.36 27.08 4.14
CA MET A 708 -0.56 28.12 4.62
C MET A 708 -2.03 27.68 4.60
N GLN A 709 -2.45 26.96 3.56
CA GLN A 709 -3.87 26.65 3.34
C GLN A 709 -4.32 25.33 3.99
N ARG A 710 -3.39 24.40 4.23
CA ARG A 710 -3.66 23.09 4.83
C ARG A 710 -2.97 22.97 6.18
N ASN A 711 -1.64 23.00 6.19
CA ASN A 711 -0.89 22.56 7.36
C ASN A 711 -1.14 23.44 8.60
N GLU A 712 -1.15 24.77 8.40
CA GLU A 712 -1.38 25.78 9.42
C GLU A 712 -2.86 26.19 9.55
N SER A 713 -3.77 25.48 8.87
CA SER A 713 -5.21 25.73 9.00
C SER A 713 -5.70 25.41 10.42
N THR A 714 -6.59 26.25 10.95
CA THR A 714 -7.29 25.99 12.23
C THR A 714 -8.55 25.14 12.05
N SER A 715 -8.89 24.75 10.82
CA SER A 715 -10.05 23.88 10.53
C SER A 715 -9.74 22.41 10.88
N SER A 716 -10.71 21.52 10.62
CA SER A 716 -10.49 20.06 10.69
C SER A 716 -9.41 19.55 9.73
N ASP A 717 -9.00 20.35 8.75
CA ASP A 717 -7.96 19.98 7.79
C ASP A 717 -6.53 20.27 8.27
N GLY A 718 -6.36 20.96 9.39
CA GLY A 718 -5.07 21.32 9.95
C GLY A 718 -4.31 20.14 10.56
N LEU A 719 -2.98 20.16 10.46
CA LEU A 719 -2.13 19.10 11.01
C LEU A 719 -2.23 19.00 12.53
N GLU A 720 -2.27 20.14 13.23
CA GLU A 720 -2.32 20.17 14.69
C GLU A 720 -3.57 19.45 15.21
N ARG A 721 -4.73 19.72 14.58
CA ARG A 721 -5.99 19.06 14.95
C ARG A 721 -6.00 17.59 14.56
N PHE A 722 -5.54 17.25 13.36
CA PHE A 722 -5.49 15.85 12.92
C PHE A 722 -4.62 15.00 13.85
N PHE A 723 -3.38 15.43 14.15
CA PHE A 723 -2.53 14.68 15.07
C PHE A 723 -3.00 14.78 16.53
N GLY A 724 -3.39 15.98 16.98
CA GLY A 724 -3.75 16.26 18.37
C GLY A 724 -5.11 15.72 18.82
N GLU A 725 -6.04 15.46 17.90
CA GLU A 725 -7.36 14.90 18.19
C GLU A 725 -7.57 13.51 17.56
N THR A 726 -7.24 13.32 16.28
CA THR A 726 -7.54 12.08 15.56
C THR A 726 -6.52 10.97 15.87
N VAL A 727 -5.24 11.25 15.68
CA VAL A 727 -4.16 10.27 15.89
C VAL A 727 -3.96 9.98 17.38
N LYS A 728 -3.92 11.03 18.23
CA LYS A 728 -3.83 10.90 19.70
C LYS A 728 -4.87 9.95 20.30
N ASN A 729 -6.10 10.01 19.82
CA ASN A 729 -7.20 9.16 20.29
C ASN A 729 -7.28 7.81 19.56
N LEU A 730 -6.28 7.50 18.72
CA LEU A 730 -6.21 6.29 17.91
C LEU A 730 -7.50 6.05 17.11
N ASN A 731 -8.04 7.10 16.48
CA ASN A 731 -9.24 6.98 15.65
C ASN A 731 -8.85 6.44 14.26
N PHE A 732 -8.70 5.12 14.15
CA PHE A 732 -8.22 4.45 12.95
C PHE A 732 -9.12 4.67 11.75
N ALA A 733 -10.44 4.75 11.93
CA ALA A 733 -11.38 5.00 10.84
C ALA A 733 -11.16 6.39 10.22
N MET A 734 -11.02 7.44 11.04
CA MET A 734 -10.77 8.79 10.55
C MET A 734 -9.35 8.95 9.97
N VAL A 735 -8.34 8.27 10.54
CA VAL A 735 -6.99 8.26 9.94
C VAL A 735 -7.02 7.56 8.57
N ALA A 736 -7.69 6.41 8.46
CA ALA A 736 -7.82 5.68 7.20
C ALA A 736 -8.50 6.52 6.11
N ASP A 737 -9.56 7.24 6.46
CA ASP A 737 -10.29 8.14 5.55
C ASP A 737 -9.40 9.31 5.10
N ARG A 738 -8.75 10.00 6.04
CA ARG A 738 -7.85 11.13 5.74
C ARG A 738 -6.65 10.72 4.87
N MET A 739 -6.07 9.54 5.13
CA MET A 739 -4.89 9.04 4.43
C MET A 739 -5.23 8.28 3.14
N LYS A 740 -6.49 8.27 2.71
CA LYS A 740 -6.90 7.58 1.49
C LYS A 740 -6.35 8.28 0.25
N LEU A 741 -5.65 7.52 -0.60
CA LEU A 741 -5.02 8.06 -1.82
C LEU A 741 -6.02 8.28 -2.96
N ILE A 742 -7.08 7.47 -3.02
CA ILE A 742 -8.12 7.53 -4.05
C ILE A 742 -9.47 7.70 -3.37
N GLU A 743 -10.12 8.83 -3.63
CA GLU A 743 -11.47 9.10 -3.14
C GLU A 743 -12.47 8.11 -3.77
N PRO A 744 -13.32 7.43 -2.98
CA PRO A 744 -14.34 6.55 -3.51
C PRO A 744 -15.40 7.37 -4.26
N ASP A 745 -15.63 7.04 -5.52
CA ASP A 745 -16.68 7.65 -6.31
C ASP A 745 -17.92 6.75 -6.28
N ASN A 746 -18.81 7.03 -5.33
CA ASN A 746 -20.06 6.29 -5.13
C ASN A 746 -21.04 6.39 -6.31
N ARG A 747 -20.69 7.13 -7.37
CA ARG A 747 -21.45 7.21 -8.61
C ARG A 747 -20.96 6.23 -9.67
N ARG A 748 -20.02 5.33 -9.38
CA ARG A 748 -19.51 4.36 -10.35
C ARG A 748 -20.17 2.99 -10.18
N MET A 749 -20.36 2.29 -11.28
CA MET A 749 -20.74 0.88 -11.32
C MET A 749 -19.74 0.12 -12.19
N SER A 750 -19.43 -1.11 -11.79
CA SER A 750 -18.56 -2.02 -12.53
C SER A 750 -19.39 -2.88 -13.48
N LEU A 751 -19.30 -2.62 -14.77
CA LEU A 751 -20.05 -3.31 -15.82
C LEU A 751 -19.15 -4.36 -16.49
N VAL A 752 -19.54 -5.63 -16.39
CA VAL A 752 -18.95 -6.74 -17.13
C VAL A 752 -19.62 -6.81 -18.50
N LEU A 753 -18.88 -6.46 -19.55
CA LEU A 753 -19.34 -6.58 -20.94
C LEU A 753 -18.77 -7.86 -21.54
N CYS A 754 -19.58 -8.92 -21.58
CA CYS A 754 -19.14 -10.21 -22.11
C CYS A 754 -18.95 -10.12 -23.63
N ARG A 755 -17.78 -10.56 -24.08
CA ARG A 755 -17.41 -10.67 -25.50
C ARG A 755 -16.40 -11.80 -25.69
N ARG A 756 -15.99 -12.05 -26.93
CA ARG A 756 -14.94 -13.02 -27.24
C ARG A 756 -13.64 -12.29 -27.52
N LEU A 757 -12.64 -12.52 -26.66
CA LEU A 757 -11.31 -11.94 -26.80
C LEU A 757 -10.33 -12.98 -27.36
N VAL A 758 -9.48 -12.57 -28.30
CA VAL A 758 -8.44 -13.44 -28.87
C VAL A 758 -7.13 -13.18 -28.15
N MET A 759 -6.67 -14.15 -27.37
CA MET A 759 -5.41 -14.07 -26.63
C MET A 759 -4.21 -14.24 -27.57
N GLU A 760 -3.00 -13.91 -27.09
CA GLU A 760 -1.77 -13.96 -27.89
C GLU A 760 -1.45 -15.34 -28.48
N ASN A 761 -1.78 -16.40 -27.72
CA ASN A 761 -1.61 -17.79 -28.11
C ASN A 761 -2.73 -18.31 -29.03
N GLY A 762 -3.63 -17.43 -29.48
CA GLY A 762 -4.78 -17.77 -30.31
C GLY A 762 -5.97 -18.37 -29.56
N ILE A 763 -5.87 -18.53 -28.23
CA ILE A 763 -6.98 -19.02 -27.40
C ILE A 763 -8.06 -17.94 -27.34
N ILE A 764 -9.32 -18.35 -27.53
CA ILE A 764 -10.47 -17.48 -27.37
C ILE A 764 -10.91 -17.52 -25.91
N MET A 765 -11.02 -16.35 -25.29
CA MET A 765 -11.60 -16.18 -23.96
C MET A 765 -13.02 -15.62 -24.10
N ASP A 766 -14.03 -16.38 -23.66
CA ASP A 766 -15.43 -15.97 -23.68
C ASP A 766 -15.84 -15.36 -22.33
N GLY A 767 -16.22 -14.09 -22.34
CA GLY A 767 -16.55 -13.36 -21.11
C GLY A 767 -17.77 -13.93 -20.38
N TRP A 768 -18.71 -14.58 -21.08
CA TRP A 768 -19.88 -15.19 -20.43
C TRP A 768 -19.49 -16.48 -19.70
N GLU A 769 -18.57 -17.25 -20.27
CA GLU A 769 -18.02 -18.43 -19.59
C GLU A 769 -17.25 -18.04 -18.33
N VAL A 770 -16.41 -17.01 -18.40
CA VAL A 770 -15.66 -16.51 -17.24
C VAL A 770 -16.60 -15.98 -16.14
N TRP A 771 -17.66 -15.26 -16.50
CA TRP A 771 -18.68 -14.80 -15.56
C TRP A 771 -19.40 -15.95 -14.86
N ASN A 772 -19.82 -16.99 -15.60
CA ASN A 772 -20.49 -18.15 -14.99
C ASN A 772 -19.54 -18.94 -14.09
N GLN A 773 -18.28 -19.13 -14.49
CA GLN A 773 -17.26 -19.76 -13.64
C GLN A 773 -17.10 -19.00 -12.31
N TYR A 774 -17.13 -17.66 -12.35
CA TYR A 774 -17.07 -16.84 -11.15
C TYR A 774 -18.28 -17.08 -10.22
N LEU A 775 -19.50 -17.11 -10.79
CA LEU A 775 -20.72 -17.38 -10.03
C LEU A 775 -20.77 -18.81 -9.47
N GLU A 776 -20.34 -19.80 -10.24
CA GLU A 776 -20.30 -21.19 -9.81
C GLU A 776 -19.37 -21.37 -8.61
N LEU A 777 -18.17 -20.78 -8.66
CA LEU A 777 -17.23 -20.80 -7.53
C LEU A 777 -17.79 -20.09 -6.31
N LEU A 778 -18.46 -18.95 -6.46
CA LEU A 778 -19.09 -18.23 -5.35
C LEU A 778 -20.19 -19.03 -4.65
N HIS A 779 -20.98 -19.80 -5.40
CA HIS A 779 -22.04 -20.64 -4.83
C HIS A 779 -21.54 -22.02 -4.40
N ASN A 780 -20.29 -22.39 -4.72
CA ASN A 780 -19.71 -23.66 -4.33
C ASN A 780 -19.52 -23.72 -2.80
N GLN A 781 -20.17 -24.70 -2.17
CA GLN A 781 -20.09 -24.99 -0.72
C GLN A 781 -19.33 -26.29 -0.41
N THR A 782 -18.84 -26.99 -1.44
CA THR A 782 -18.18 -28.31 -1.27
C THR A 782 -16.66 -28.20 -1.20
N ILE A 783 -16.07 -27.20 -1.87
CA ILE A 783 -14.63 -26.92 -1.77
C ILE A 783 -14.30 -26.14 -0.50
N SER A 784 -13.06 -26.28 -0.02
CA SER A 784 -12.58 -25.54 1.14
C SER A 784 -12.59 -24.03 0.91
N PHE A 785 -12.59 -23.27 2.01
CA PHE A 785 -12.53 -21.81 1.95
C PHE A 785 -11.25 -21.33 1.23
N ALA A 786 -10.08 -21.89 1.55
CA ALA A 786 -8.82 -21.46 0.97
C ALA A 786 -8.76 -21.73 -0.54
N ARG A 787 -9.14 -22.94 -0.96
CA ARG A 787 -9.25 -23.28 -2.38
C ARG A 787 -10.18 -22.33 -3.12
N LYS A 788 -11.35 -22.04 -2.54
CA LYS A 788 -12.32 -21.11 -3.10
C LYS A 788 -11.74 -19.71 -3.27
N GLN A 789 -11.03 -19.17 -2.27
CA GLN A 789 -10.42 -17.83 -2.37
C GLN A 789 -9.35 -17.77 -3.46
N VAL A 790 -8.49 -18.78 -3.56
CA VAL A 790 -7.44 -18.83 -4.59
C VAL A 790 -8.06 -18.93 -5.99
N GLU A 791 -8.97 -19.88 -6.22
CA GLU A 791 -9.61 -20.04 -7.54
C GLU A 791 -10.48 -18.83 -7.92
N LEU A 792 -11.17 -18.20 -6.96
CA LEU A 792 -11.90 -16.94 -7.20
C LEU A 792 -10.97 -15.81 -7.64
N SER A 793 -9.77 -15.72 -7.06
CA SER A 793 -8.79 -14.69 -7.45
C SER A 793 -8.29 -14.88 -8.89
N GLU A 794 -8.10 -16.13 -9.32
CA GLU A 794 -7.71 -16.47 -10.70
C GLU A 794 -8.80 -16.10 -11.70
N VAL A 795 -10.06 -16.45 -11.40
CA VAL A 795 -11.19 -16.12 -12.27
C VAL A 795 -11.45 -14.62 -12.27
N ARG A 796 -11.32 -13.92 -11.12
CA ARG A 796 -11.49 -12.47 -11.03
C ARG A 796 -10.45 -11.72 -11.87
N SER A 797 -9.22 -12.19 -11.91
CA SER A 797 -8.17 -11.63 -12.78
C SER A 797 -8.56 -11.73 -14.26
N LYS A 798 -9.08 -12.88 -14.71
CA LYS A 798 -9.61 -13.02 -16.07
C LYS A 798 -10.83 -12.13 -16.32
N LEU A 799 -11.74 -12.06 -15.34
CA LEU A 799 -12.95 -11.24 -15.44
C LEU A 799 -12.63 -9.74 -15.60
N ASN A 800 -11.51 -9.27 -15.03
CA ASN A 800 -11.06 -7.88 -15.15
C ASN A 800 -10.86 -7.41 -16.59
N MET A 801 -10.57 -8.33 -17.53
CA MET A 801 -10.44 -8.02 -18.96
C MET A 801 -11.77 -7.57 -19.61
N PHE A 802 -12.89 -7.83 -18.92
CA PHE A 802 -14.26 -7.54 -19.33
C PHE A 802 -14.94 -6.46 -18.47
N ILE A 803 -14.28 -5.95 -17.43
CA ILE A 803 -14.85 -4.95 -16.51
C ILE A 803 -14.59 -3.54 -17.04
N TYR A 804 -15.65 -2.74 -17.11
CA TYR A 804 -15.66 -1.34 -17.49
C TYR A 804 -16.30 -0.51 -16.37
N GLN A 805 -15.78 0.70 -16.15
CA GLN A 805 -16.31 1.62 -15.15
C GLN A 805 -17.25 2.63 -15.81
N VAL A 806 -18.52 2.61 -15.44
CA VAL A 806 -19.53 3.59 -15.91
C VAL A 806 -20.18 4.28 -14.72
N LYS A 807 -20.81 5.43 -14.94
CA LYS A 807 -21.65 6.05 -13.89
C LYS A 807 -22.87 5.16 -13.66
N TRP A 808 -23.26 5.06 -12.40
CA TRP A 808 -24.38 4.27 -11.96
C TRP A 808 -25.66 4.71 -12.67
N ASN A 809 -26.40 3.73 -13.18
CA ASN A 809 -27.67 3.91 -13.83
C ASN A 809 -28.59 2.74 -13.49
N GLN A 810 -29.79 3.03 -12.98
CA GLN A 810 -30.80 2.01 -12.63
C GLN A 810 -31.52 1.44 -13.85
N ASP A 811 -31.53 2.16 -14.97
CA ASP A 811 -32.32 1.83 -16.15
C ASP A 811 -31.58 0.91 -17.15
N LEU A 812 -30.33 0.54 -16.84
CA LEU A 812 -29.56 -0.43 -17.62
C LEU A 812 -30.10 -1.85 -17.38
N ASN A 813 -30.56 -2.50 -18.43
CA ASN A 813 -30.88 -3.94 -18.39
C ASN A 813 -29.59 -4.76 -18.35
N TYR A 814 -29.48 -5.63 -17.35
CA TYR A 814 -28.35 -6.55 -17.15
C TYR A 814 -28.85 -8.01 -17.06
N ASP A 815 -28.02 -8.93 -17.54
CA ASP A 815 -28.27 -10.37 -17.54
C ASP A 815 -27.93 -11.02 -16.18
N GLY A 816 -27.13 -10.35 -15.34
CA GLY A 816 -26.78 -10.84 -14.01
C GLY A 816 -26.19 -9.76 -13.10
N VAL A 817 -26.31 -9.96 -11.80
CA VAL A 817 -25.73 -9.08 -10.76
C VAL A 817 -25.04 -9.95 -9.71
N CYS A 818 -23.83 -9.55 -9.32
CA CYS A 818 -23.08 -10.20 -8.26
C CYS A 818 -22.27 -9.16 -7.47
N GLY A 819 -22.71 -8.87 -6.24
CA GLY A 819 -22.12 -7.79 -5.44
C GLY A 819 -22.24 -6.44 -6.17
N GLU A 820 -21.09 -5.84 -6.48
CA GLU A 820 -20.99 -4.56 -7.22
C GLU A 820 -20.79 -4.74 -8.74
N LEU A 821 -20.78 -5.99 -9.22
CA LEU A 821 -20.60 -6.32 -10.64
C LEU A 821 -21.95 -6.53 -11.33
N TYR A 822 -22.14 -5.83 -12.44
CA TYR A 822 -23.33 -5.93 -13.30
C TYR A 822 -22.92 -6.51 -14.64
N CYS A 823 -23.56 -7.57 -15.12
CA CYS A 823 -23.13 -8.30 -16.30
C CYS A 823 -24.10 -8.12 -17.46
N ILE A 824 -23.57 -7.83 -18.65
CA ILE A 824 -24.30 -7.88 -19.92
C ILE A 824 -23.66 -8.94 -20.81
N ARG A 825 -24.47 -9.93 -21.20
CA ARG A 825 -24.04 -11.10 -21.97
C ARG A 825 -23.66 -10.74 -23.41
N ASP A 826 -24.47 -9.93 -24.07
CA ASP A 826 -24.23 -9.51 -25.46
C ASP A 826 -23.44 -8.20 -25.51
N GLY A 827 -22.26 -8.17 -24.88
CA GLY A 827 -21.43 -6.97 -24.75
C GLY A 827 -20.85 -6.45 -26.06
N GLU A 828 -20.66 -7.32 -27.07
CA GLU A 828 -20.08 -6.97 -28.38
C GLU A 828 -20.84 -5.82 -29.08
N GLN A 829 -22.16 -5.68 -28.83
CA GLN A 829 -22.98 -4.62 -29.43
C GLN A 829 -22.55 -3.20 -29.03
N TYR A 830 -21.75 -3.06 -27.96
CA TYR A 830 -21.25 -1.79 -27.47
C TYR A 830 -19.82 -1.48 -27.96
N PHE A 831 -19.29 -2.24 -28.92
CA PHE A 831 -17.96 -2.02 -29.48
C PHE A 831 -18.04 -1.73 -30.98
N ILE A 832 -17.29 -0.72 -31.42
CA ILE A 832 -17.08 -0.38 -32.83
C ILE A 832 -15.59 -0.41 -33.10
N ASN A 833 -15.17 -1.22 -34.08
CA ASN A 833 -13.76 -1.42 -34.42
C ASN A 833 -12.89 -1.80 -33.20
N GLY A 834 -13.43 -2.64 -32.31
CA GLY A 834 -12.74 -3.08 -31.10
C GLY A 834 -12.62 -2.03 -29.99
N LYS A 835 -13.29 -0.87 -30.12
CA LYS A 835 -13.30 0.20 -29.13
C LYS A 835 -14.70 0.37 -28.54
N LEU A 836 -14.78 0.60 -27.23
CA LEU A 836 -16.05 0.86 -26.55
C LEU A 836 -16.73 2.12 -27.12
N ASP A 837 -17.95 1.93 -27.65
CA ASP A 837 -18.82 3.02 -28.09
C ASP A 837 -19.60 3.58 -26.89
N ARG A 838 -19.09 4.69 -26.36
CA ARG A 838 -19.72 5.42 -25.26
C ARG A 838 -21.15 5.86 -25.59
N LYS A 839 -21.41 6.27 -26.84
CA LYS A 839 -22.73 6.78 -27.25
C LYS A 839 -23.78 5.67 -27.28
N ALA A 840 -23.39 4.46 -27.69
CA ALA A 840 -24.29 3.30 -27.65
C ALA A 840 -24.75 3.00 -26.21
N LEU A 841 -23.85 3.04 -25.24
CA LEU A 841 -24.16 2.87 -23.81
C LEU A 841 -24.95 4.06 -23.24
N GLU A 842 -24.57 5.30 -23.56
CA GLU A 842 -25.26 6.54 -23.15
C GLU A 842 -26.69 6.60 -23.70
N SER A 843 -26.93 6.11 -24.92
CA SER A 843 -28.28 6.05 -25.52
C SER A 843 -29.25 5.14 -24.77
N ARG A 844 -28.72 4.24 -23.93
CA ARG A 844 -29.47 3.39 -23.00
C ARG A 844 -29.38 3.86 -21.54
N GLY A 845 -28.98 5.12 -21.33
CA GLY A 845 -28.93 5.80 -20.04
C GLY A 845 -27.61 5.68 -19.27
N ALA A 846 -26.61 4.93 -19.77
CA ALA A 846 -25.34 4.77 -19.08
C ALA A 846 -24.44 6.01 -19.26
N LEU A 847 -24.25 6.83 -18.24
CA LEU A 847 -23.29 7.93 -18.32
C LEU A 847 -21.88 7.41 -18.02
N PHE A 848 -20.83 7.98 -18.59
CA PHE A 848 -19.45 7.59 -18.26
C PHE A 848 -18.85 8.47 -17.17
N VAL A 849 -17.93 7.89 -16.41
CA VAL A 849 -17.15 8.60 -15.40
C VAL A 849 -16.13 9.48 -16.10
N ASP A 850 -16.05 10.75 -15.70
CA ASP A 850 -15.09 11.71 -16.27
C ASP A 850 -13.65 11.40 -15.85
#